data_AF-A0A958VJH4-F1
#
_entry.id   AF-A0A958VJH4-F1
#
_cell.length_a   1.000
_cell.length_b   1.000
_cell.length_c   1.000
_cell.angle_alpha   90.00
_cell.angle_beta   90.00
_cell.angle_gamma   90.00
#
_symmetry.space_group_name_H-M   'P 1'
#
loop_
_entity.id
_entity.type
_entity.pdbx_description
1 polymer ?
#
loop_
_entity_poly.entity_id
_entity_poly.type
_entity_poly.pdbx_seq_one_letter_code
_entity_poly.pdbx_strand_id
1 'polypeptide(L)'
;MRDILFIKSLAAMSLPKICRLAGLLISIFFFLPDTARGQTPNPEDVAQLLQLFDSLKGDFWSDTTYRWDLEPEPVKWKGVVWNEQGQVVTIDLDGMWDSLPSGVDNLTQGVGMPQGVPLSLPATFSLPALKVLSLGGNNAMIQLPSGLNLPELVILSLNGNKINVDDLASLFGLSNLQELYAARCELSGTLPDLQFPELRLLEMRRNNLEGTLPGLDGCPKLEFLSFRLNNFDGLVPVFQQPSLNFLYLNENAFTFEDLLPAYTALKIPKPGFFFEYLRQDSMSFPQVLTFPLGLPYTFDIKIDTAVTSNQYFWYKEGMNEPFDATVSSKLFFPTVTEKDTGIYWCHIRNAVMLEDTLESWPFQIKVCKPEVRKVDTLLCRGQSLTVRGLTYGENNRTGLQIIPQAASNGCDSAYLVQLRYREIVNLDTLVCSDEALLLQTYTPGDPAGQWSTSSGSFIETPLQNFTLVSLFDQDTNLFIWKPDTNICSEPASDTVLVVYDAPPTAQPDTFVFIAGKTAFDGEVSDNDDFQTGMDTFVLVIPADTGILEFAPNGTFIYSPQGTFMGTVHYSYAVCPLNCFPSWCDTVEVIIRVEPDATPHVITPNGDGINDTFVIKELVTRSSDWPDNQVIIVNQWGQCVLDARPYLNDWDGSTAPERLLPEATYYFIFLKNWHNKEITERGKIAVIR
;
A
#
# COMPACT_ATOMS: atom_id res chain seq x y z
N MET A 1 24.89 -55.97 -43.53
CA MET A 1 23.84 -55.18 -44.22
C MET A 1 22.81 -54.56 -43.27
N ARG A 2 22.78 -54.94 -41.98
CA ARG A 2 22.06 -54.23 -40.91
C ARG A 2 22.88 -53.08 -40.28
N ASP A 3 24.18 -53.01 -40.59
CA ASP A 3 25.15 -52.07 -39.97
C ASP A 3 25.16 -50.67 -40.62
N ILE A 4 24.61 -50.53 -41.83
CA ILE A 4 24.55 -49.25 -42.55
C ILE A 4 23.26 -48.45 -42.19
N LEU A 5 22.25 -49.13 -41.64
CA LEU A 5 21.02 -48.50 -41.13
C LEU A 5 21.19 -47.89 -39.72
N PHE A 6 22.23 -48.30 -38.97
CA PHE A 6 22.53 -47.78 -37.64
C PHE A 6 23.25 -46.41 -37.69
N ILE A 7 24.12 -46.22 -38.69
CA ILE A 7 24.88 -44.97 -38.92
C ILE A 7 23.96 -43.81 -39.37
N LYS A 8 22.86 -44.09 -40.08
CA LYS A 8 21.89 -43.06 -40.47
C LYS A 8 20.95 -42.63 -39.34
N SER A 9 20.83 -43.40 -38.25
CA SER A 9 20.01 -43.02 -37.09
C SER A 9 20.76 -42.16 -36.06
N LEU A 10 22.09 -42.23 -36.05
CA LEU A 10 22.98 -41.40 -35.22
C LEU A 10 22.99 -39.92 -35.64
N ALA A 11 22.68 -39.61 -36.89
CA ALA A 11 22.57 -38.24 -37.40
C ALA A 11 21.28 -37.50 -36.98
N ALA A 12 20.39 -38.15 -36.22
CA ALA A 12 19.10 -37.60 -35.79
C ALA A 12 18.92 -37.53 -34.25
N MET A 13 19.93 -37.87 -33.46
CA MET A 13 19.85 -37.82 -31.99
C MET A 13 20.49 -36.53 -31.47
N SER A 14 19.77 -35.79 -30.62
CA SER A 14 20.30 -34.61 -29.95
C SER A 14 21.47 -35.00 -29.02
N LEU A 15 22.51 -34.16 -28.98
CA LEU A 15 23.71 -34.30 -28.14
C LEU A 15 23.45 -34.69 -26.65
N PRO A 16 22.32 -34.37 -25.98
CA PRO A 16 22.05 -34.81 -24.62
C PRO A 16 22.06 -36.33 -24.40
N LYS A 17 21.82 -37.14 -25.45
CA LYS A 17 21.94 -38.61 -25.38
C LYS A 17 23.38 -39.11 -25.54
N ILE A 18 24.27 -38.31 -26.12
CA ILE A 18 25.69 -38.63 -26.33
C ILE A 18 26.47 -38.46 -25.02
N CYS A 19 26.20 -37.43 -24.23
CA CYS A 19 26.85 -37.24 -22.91
C CYS A 19 26.42 -38.29 -21.86
N ARG A 20 25.19 -38.83 -21.94
CA ARG A 20 24.79 -40.02 -21.13
C ARG A 20 25.51 -41.30 -21.53
N LEU A 21 26.03 -41.37 -22.76
CA LEU A 21 26.77 -42.50 -23.29
C LEU A 21 28.30 -42.32 -23.18
N ALA A 22 28.82 -41.09 -23.11
CA ALA A 22 30.26 -40.81 -23.06
C ALA A 22 30.96 -41.44 -21.84
N GLY A 23 30.37 -41.34 -20.65
CA GLY A 23 30.88 -42.02 -19.44
C GLY A 23 30.74 -43.55 -19.47
N LEU A 24 30.03 -44.11 -20.46
CA LEU A 24 29.86 -45.56 -20.67
C LEU A 24 30.66 -46.07 -21.88
N LEU A 25 31.25 -45.17 -22.69
CA LEU A 25 31.94 -45.47 -23.95
C LEU A 25 33.47 -45.42 -23.86
N ILE A 26 34.04 -44.93 -22.73
CA ILE A 26 35.50 -44.98 -22.47
C ILE A 26 36.02 -46.43 -22.59
N SER A 27 35.18 -47.41 -22.27
CA SER A 27 35.48 -48.85 -22.38
C SER A 27 35.27 -49.46 -23.76
N ILE A 28 34.65 -48.79 -24.73
CA ILE A 28 34.22 -49.39 -26.02
C ILE A 28 35.08 -48.95 -27.21
N PHE A 29 35.76 -47.79 -27.16
CA PHE A 29 36.50 -47.28 -28.33
C PHE A 29 37.92 -47.83 -28.53
N PHE A 30 38.44 -48.67 -27.62
CA PHE A 30 39.77 -49.29 -27.77
C PHE A 30 39.80 -50.83 -27.81
N PHE A 31 38.64 -51.50 -27.84
CA PHE A 31 38.61 -52.92 -28.21
C PHE A 31 38.65 -53.10 -29.73
N LEU A 32 39.84 -52.94 -30.31
CA LEU A 32 40.21 -53.72 -31.50
C LEU A 32 41.31 -54.71 -31.10
N PRO A 33 41.19 -55.98 -31.50
CA PRO A 33 41.98 -57.08 -30.97
C PRO A 33 43.37 -57.15 -31.60
N ASP A 34 44.32 -57.66 -30.83
CA ASP A 34 45.46 -58.48 -31.28
C ASP A 34 46.24 -57.96 -32.50
N THR A 35 47.01 -56.88 -32.37
CA THR A 35 48.18 -56.65 -33.24
C THR A 35 49.37 -56.04 -32.49
N ALA A 36 49.83 -56.70 -31.42
CA ALA A 36 51.15 -56.39 -30.84
C ALA A 36 51.90 -57.64 -30.36
N ARG A 37 51.84 -58.74 -31.12
CA ARG A 37 52.84 -59.82 -30.97
C ARG A 37 54.17 -59.35 -31.56
N GLY A 38 54.93 -58.56 -30.80
CA GLY A 38 56.28 -58.13 -31.15
C GLY A 38 56.80 -56.84 -30.51
N GLN A 39 55.97 -56.07 -29.78
CA GLN A 39 56.43 -54.84 -29.14
C GLN A 39 57.11 -55.14 -27.81
N THR A 40 58.29 -54.56 -27.59
CA THR A 40 58.98 -54.62 -26.30
C THR A 40 58.54 -53.42 -25.46
N PRO A 41 57.83 -53.62 -24.33
CA PRO A 41 57.46 -52.54 -23.42
C PRO A 41 58.68 -51.72 -22.99
N ASN A 42 58.55 -50.41 -22.95
CA ASN A 42 59.57 -49.52 -22.42
C ASN A 42 59.80 -49.85 -20.93
N PRO A 43 61.03 -50.25 -20.52
CA PRO A 43 61.32 -50.60 -19.14
C PRO A 43 61.03 -49.48 -18.13
N GLU A 44 61.17 -48.21 -18.53
CA GLU A 44 60.88 -47.07 -17.65
C GLU A 44 59.39 -46.96 -17.36
N ASP A 45 58.54 -47.08 -18.39
CA ASP A 45 57.09 -47.05 -18.23
C ASP A 45 56.60 -48.24 -17.40
N VAL A 46 57.18 -49.44 -17.61
CA VAL A 46 56.89 -50.62 -16.78
C VAL A 46 57.21 -50.36 -15.31
N ALA A 47 58.35 -49.72 -15.00
CA ALA A 47 58.72 -49.37 -13.64
C ALA A 47 57.74 -48.34 -13.02
N GLN A 48 57.28 -47.35 -13.80
CA GLN A 48 56.29 -46.36 -13.37
C GLN A 48 54.93 -47.02 -13.07
N LEU A 49 54.50 -47.97 -13.90
CA LEU A 49 53.28 -48.74 -13.68
C LEU A 49 53.38 -49.61 -12.42
N LEU A 50 54.51 -50.27 -12.15
CA LEU A 50 54.70 -51.01 -10.90
C LEU A 50 54.69 -50.10 -9.67
N GLN A 51 55.31 -48.92 -9.75
CA GLN A 51 55.22 -47.92 -8.69
C GLN A 51 53.78 -47.45 -8.47
N LEU A 52 53.02 -47.25 -9.55
CA LEU A 52 51.61 -46.92 -9.51
C LEU A 52 50.81 -48.05 -8.83
N PHE A 53 51.04 -49.31 -9.22
CA PHE A 53 50.43 -50.48 -8.63
C PHE A 53 50.62 -50.51 -7.11
N ASP A 54 51.85 -50.34 -6.63
CA ASP A 54 52.15 -50.31 -5.19
C ASP A 54 51.44 -49.15 -4.47
N SER A 55 51.41 -47.97 -5.09
CA SER A 55 50.80 -46.76 -4.53
C SER A 55 49.28 -46.86 -4.43
N LEU A 56 48.64 -47.50 -5.40
CA LEU A 56 47.19 -47.74 -5.47
C LEU A 56 46.78 -49.05 -4.80
N LYS A 57 47.69 -49.68 -4.04
CA LYS A 57 47.44 -50.96 -3.33
C LYS A 57 46.92 -52.05 -4.27
N GLY A 58 47.64 -52.24 -5.37
CA GLY A 58 47.39 -53.22 -6.42
C GLY A 58 47.08 -54.64 -5.96
N ASP A 59 47.70 -55.07 -4.85
CA ASP A 59 47.46 -56.37 -4.23
C ASP A 59 45.99 -56.61 -3.84
N PHE A 60 45.24 -55.53 -3.62
CA PHE A 60 43.84 -55.53 -3.18
C PHE A 60 42.85 -55.32 -4.34
N TRP A 61 43.33 -55.21 -5.59
CA TRP A 61 42.45 -55.10 -6.75
C TRP A 61 41.62 -56.38 -6.89
N SER A 62 40.31 -56.20 -7.07
CA SER A 62 39.34 -57.28 -7.03
C SER A 62 39.40 -58.21 -8.25
N ASP A 63 39.82 -57.67 -9.40
CA ASP A 63 40.06 -58.45 -10.60
C ASP A 63 41.54 -58.83 -10.73
N THR A 64 41.81 -60.14 -10.72
CA THR A 64 43.15 -60.70 -10.85
C THR A 64 43.50 -61.10 -12.27
N THR A 65 42.56 -60.98 -13.23
CA THR A 65 42.76 -61.34 -14.63
C THR A 65 43.74 -60.37 -15.28
N TYR A 66 44.91 -60.88 -15.69
CA TYR A 66 46.03 -60.08 -16.22
C TYR A 66 46.48 -58.94 -15.28
N ARG A 67 46.44 -59.19 -13.96
CA ARG A 67 46.95 -58.27 -12.93
C ARG A 67 48.47 -58.09 -13.07
N TRP A 68 48.95 -56.88 -12.82
CA TRP A 68 50.29 -56.44 -13.24
C TRP A 68 51.44 -57.18 -12.55
N ASP A 69 51.26 -57.65 -11.32
CA ASP A 69 52.24 -58.45 -10.57
C ASP A 69 52.18 -59.96 -10.89
N LEU A 70 51.06 -60.44 -11.43
CA LEU A 70 50.82 -61.86 -11.74
C LEU A 70 51.08 -62.21 -13.21
N GLU A 71 50.92 -61.25 -14.11
CA GLU A 71 51.10 -61.44 -15.55
C GLU A 71 52.54 -61.07 -15.97
N PRO A 72 53.37 -62.04 -16.39
CA PRO A 72 54.77 -61.80 -16.73
C PRO A 72 54.98 -61.03 -18.04
N GLU A 73 53.97 -60.90 -18.90
CA GLU A 73 54.04 -60.10 -20.13
C GLU A 73 53.32 -58.75 -19.96
N PRO A 74 54.04 -57.61 -19.78
CA PRO A 74 53.40 -56.30 -19.54
C PRO A 74 52.43 -55.85 -20.64
N VAL A 75 52.62 -56.33 -21.87
CA VAL A 75 51.70 -56.07 -22.99
C VAL A 75 50.28 -56.63 -22.77
N LYS A 76 50.11 -57.57 -21.84
CA LYS A 76 48.80 -58.14 -21.47
C LYS A 76 48.17 -57.48 -20.25
N TRP A 77 48.90 -56.59 -19.56
CA TRP A 77 48.43 -55.97 -18.33
C TRP A 77 47.07 -55.30 -18.54
N LYS A 78 46.12 -55.70 -17.71
CA LYS A 78 44.75 -55.22 -17.83
C LYS A 78 44.70 -53.70 -17.68
N GLY A 79 43.94 -53.05 -18.56
CA GLY A 79 43.76 -51.61 -18.56
C GLY A 79 44.92 -50.82 -19.19
N VAL A 80 46.00 -51.46 -19.61
CA VAL A 80 47.18 -50.77 -20.17
C VAL A 80 47.20 -50.92 -21.69
N VAL A 81 47.31 -49.80 -22.41
CA VAL A 81 47.49 -49.78 -23.86
C VAL A 81 48.85 -49.18 -24.19
N TRP A 82 49.56 -49.82 -25.12
CA TRP A 82 50.91 -49.46 -25.54
C TRP A 82 50.91 -48.92 -26.98
N ASN A 83 51.78 -47.96 -27.30
CA ASN A 83 52.00 -47.52 -28.69
C ASN A 83 53.04 -48.38 -29.42
N GLU A 84 53.27 -48.08 -30.70
CA GLU A 84 54.26 -48.78 -31.54
C GLU A 84 55.69 -48.71 -31.01
N GLN A 85 56.00 -47.69 -30.21
CA GLN A 85 57.30 -47.48 -29.57
C GLN A 85 57.41 -48.20 -28.21
N GLY A 86 56.39 -48.95 -27.80
CA GLY A 86 56.35 -49.66 -26.52
C GLY A 86 56.10 -48.77 -25.30
N GLN A 87 55.59 -47.55 -25.48
CA GLN A 87 55.25 -46.62 -24.39
C GLN A 87 53.77 -46.71 -24.03
N VAL A 88 53.42 -46.42 -22.78
CA VAL A 88 52.04 -46.45 -22.29
C VAL A 88 51.28 -45.22 -22.77
N VAL A 89 50.14 -45.44 -23.43
CA VAL A 89 49.26 -44.37 -23.93
C VAL A 89 47.89 -44.34 -23.24
N THR A 90 47.48 -45.43 -22.60
CA THR A 90 46.23 -45.49 -21.84
C THR A 90 46.41 -46.35 -20.60
N ILE A 91 45.86 -45.86 -19.49
CA ILE A 91 45.64 -46.60 -18.24
C ILE A 91 44.16 -46.47 -17.91
N ASP A 92 43.46 -47.59 -17.89
CA ASP A 92 42.05 -47.71 -17.51
C ASP A 92 41.89 -48.67 -16.32
N LEU A 93 41.69 -48.10 -15.14
CA LEU A 93 41.51 -48.81 -13.87
C LEU A 93 40.10 -48.61 -13.29
N ASP A 94 39.11 -48.30 -14.13
CA ASP A 94 37.75 -48.04 -13.69
C ASP A 94 37.12 -49.29 -13.02
N GLY A 95 36.55 -49.11 -11.82
CA GLY A 95 35.77 -50.14 -11.13
C GLY A 95 36.57 -51.34 -10.61
N MET A 96 37.91 -51.27 -10.59
CA MET A 96 38.77 -52.40 -10.22
C MET A 96 38.82 -52.65 -8.70
N TRP A 97 38.34 -51.72 -7.85
CA TRP A 97 38.45 -51.82 -6.39
C TRP A 97 37.19 -52.35 -5.67
N ASP A 98 36.04 -52.44 -6.34
CA ASP A 98 34.72 -52.52 -5.67
C ASP A 98 34.02 -53.90 -5.67
N SER A 99 34.69 -55.01 -5.99
CA SER A 99 34.10 -56.34 -5.81
C SER A 99 34.35 -56.88 -4.39
N LEU A 100 33.71 -56.29 -3.38
CA LEU A 100 33.40 -57.00 -2.14
C LEU A 100 31.93 -57.44 -2.19
N PRO A 101 31.62 -58.74 -2.10
CA PRO A 101 30.25 -59.18 -1.90
C PRO A 101 29.75 -58.57 -0.60
N SER A 102 28.61 -57.88 -0.65
CA SER A 102 27.90 -57.44 0.54
C SER A 102 27.58 -58.65 1.42
N GLY A 103 28.40 -58.86 2.46
CA GLY A 103 28.19 -59.85 3.53
C GLY A 103 29.11 -61.07 3.48
N VAL A 104 30.38 -60.93 3.87
CA VAL A 104 31.19 -62.07 4.36
C VAL A 104 32.16 -61.61 5.47
N ASP A 105 31.73 -61.72 6.72
CA ASP A 105 32.64 -61.81 7.88
C ASP A 105 33.10 -63.28 8.03
N ASN A 106 34.18 -63.67 7.35
CA ASN A 106 35.22 -64.63 7.79
C ASN A 106 36.00 -65.29 6.63
N LEU A 107 37.31 -65.03 6.61
CA LEU A 107 38.43 -65.95 6.31
C LEU A 107 38.34 -66.84 5.05
N THR A 108 38.88 -66.39 3.91
CA THR A 108 40.22 -66.79 3.41
C THR A 108 40.49 -66.22 1.99
N GLN A 109 41.63 -65.54 1.86
CA GLN A 109 42.32 -65.07 0.64
C GLN A 109 41.55 -64.17 -0.34
N GLY A 110 41.67 -62.87 -0.06
CA GLY A 110 41.18 -61.75 -0.85
C GLY A 110 40.88 -60.63 0.13
N VAL A 111 41.93 -60.01 0.70
CA VAL A 111 41.72 -58.88 1.62
C VAL A 111 41.17 -57.76 0.75
N GLY A 112 39.92 -57.35 0.94
CA GLY A 112 39.40 -56.15 0.29
C GLY A 112 40.18 -54.92 0.75
N MET A 113 40.18 -53.84 -0.03
CA MET A 113 40.87 -52.59 0.33
C MET A 113 40.53 -52.17 1.78
N PRO A 114 41.53 -51.80 2.62
CA PRO A 114 41.25 -51.27 3.93
C PRO A 114 40.47 -49.94 3.81
N GLN A 115 39.29 -49.85 4.43
CA GLN A 115 38.49 -48.64 4.39
C GLN A 115 39.25 -47.44 4.97
N GLY A 116 39.24 -46.31 4.25
CA GLY A 116 39.81 -45.05 4.71
C GLY A 116 41.32 -44.85 4.48
N VAL A 117 41.98 -45.75 3.73
CA VAL A 117 43.37 -45.51 3.31
C VAL A 117 43.37 -44.60 2.09
N PRO A 118 43.97 -43.39 2.16
CA PRO A 118 44.17 -42.56 0.98
C PRO A 118 45.13 -43.26 0.01
N LEU A 119 44.75 -43.29 -1.25
CA LEU A 119 45.55 -43.75 -2.37
C LEU A 119 46.12 -42.51 -3.05
N SER A 120 47.44 -42.45 -3.20
CA SER A 120 48.09 -41.29 -3.78
C SER A 120 48.79 -41.71 -5.07
N LEU A 121 48.61 -40.93 -6.13
CA LEU A 121 49.50 -41.05 -7.28
C LEU A 121 50.92 -40.66 -6.81
N PRO A 122 51.97 -41.43 -7.13
CA PRO A 122 53.32 -41.11 -6.72
C PRO A 122 53.73 -39.72 -7.23
N ALA A 123 54.40 -38.90 -6.40
CA ALA A 123 54.89 -37.58 -6.85
C ALA A 123 55.90 -37.65 -8.02
N THR A 124 56.54 -38.81 -8.20
CA THR A 124 57.45 -39.09 -9.31
C THR A 124 56.75 -39.68 -10.53
N PHE A 125 55.42 -39.86 -10.49
CA PHE A 125 54.66 -40.52 -11.55
C PHE A 125 54.73 -39.69 -12.83
N SER A 126 55.38 -40.27 -13.84
CA SER A 126 55.66 -39.59 -15.11
C SER A 126 55.61 -40.59 -16.26
N LEU A 127 54.55 -40.50 -17.07
CA LEU A 127 54.41 -41.25 -18.31
C LEU A 127 54.24 -40.25 -19.47
N PRO A 128 55.32 -39.92 -20.19
CA PRO A 128 55.33 -38.80 -21.13
C PRO A 128 54.44 -38.99 -22.35
N ALA A 129 54.09 -40.24 -22.70
CA ALA A 129 53.22 -40.57 -23.82
C ALA A 129 51.76 -40.84 -23.41
N LEU A 130 51.43 -40.77 -22.12
CA LEU A 130 50.11 -41.12 -21.59
C LEU A 130 49.07 -40.10 -22.05
N LYS A 131 48.02 -40.57 -22.73
CA LYS A 131 46.92 -39.74 -23.25
C LYS A 131 45.64 -39.88 -22.46
N VAL A 132 45.40 -41.05 -21.87
CA VAL A 132 44.17 -41.36 -21.14
C VAL A 132 44.53 -41.98 -19.80
N LEU A 133 44.04 -41.39 -18.72
CA LEU A 133 44.13 -41.93 -17.36
C LEU A 133 42.72 -41.98 -16.76
N SER A 134 42.21 -43.19 -16.55
CA SER A 134 40.91 -43.44 -15.92
C SER A 134 41.10 -44.21 -14.62
N LEU A 135 40.64 -43.62 -13.52
CA LEU A 135 40.74 -44.14 -12.15
C LEU A 135 39.37 -44.23 -11.47
N GLY A 136 38.26 -44.14 -12.21
CA GLY A 136 36.91 -43.94 -11.70
C GLY A 136 36.25 -45.16 -11.05
N GLY A 137 35.12 -44.93 -10.38
CA GLY A 137 34.22 -45.99 -9.89
C GLY A 137 34.80 -46.85 -8.78
N ASN A 138 35.62 -46.25 -7.93
CA ASN A 138 36.62 -46.96 -7.14
C ASN A 138 36.49 -46.62 -5.64
N ASN A 139 35.66 -45.62 -5.29
CA ASN A 139 35.24 -45.26 -3.93
C ASN A 139 36.39 -45.02 -2.93
N ALA A 140 37.61 -44.76 -3.42
CA ALA A 140 38.77 -44.48 -2.57
C ALA A 140 39.03 -42.98 -2.46
N MET A 141 39.73 -42.60 -1.40
CA MET A 141 40.28 -41.24 -1.29
C MET A 141 41.52 -41.14 -2.18
N ILE A 142 41.44 -40.42 -3.29
CA ILE A 142 42.55 -40.19 -4.21
C ILE A 142 43.23 -38.86 -3.86
N GLN A 143 44.53 -38.92 -3.60
CA GLN A 143 45.38 -37.74 -3.41
C GLN A 143 46.23 -37.51 -4.65
N LEU A 144 46.09 -36.33 -5.25
CA LEU A 144 46.87 -35.94 -6.44
C LEU A 144 48.15 -35.20 -6.00
N PRO A 145 49.34 -35.69 -6.35
CA PRO A 145 50.58 -35.05 -5.94
C PRO A 145 50.77 -33.71 -6.65
N SER A 146 51.41 -32.77 -5.99
CA SER A 146 51.80 -31.51 -6.62
C SER A 146 52.80 -31.76 -7.75
N GLY A 147 52.55 -31.15 -8.92
CA GLY A 147 53.46 -31.23 -10.07
C GLY A 147 53.33 -32.50 -10.91
N LEU A 148 52.13 -33.08 -11.02
CA LEU A 148 51.86 -34.23 -11.89
C LEU A 148 52.32 -33.96 -13.33
N ASN A 149 53.29 -34.74 -13.82
CA ASN A 149 53.94 -34.52 -15.12
C ASN A 149 53.44 -35.53 -16.15
N LEU A 150 52.30 -35.24 -16.76
CA LEU A 150 51.71 -36.02 -17.85
C LEU A 150 51.48 -35.09 -19.05
N PRO A 151 52.55 -34.71 -19.77
CA PRO A 151 52.51 -33.62 -20.74
C PRO A 151 51.58 -33.90 -21.92
N GLU A 152 51.35 -35.16 -22.28
CA GLU A 152 50.48 -35.55 -23.40
C GLU A 152 49.06 -35.97 -22.95
N LEU A 153 48.72 -35.79 -21.66
CA LEU A 153 47.43 -36.24 -21.13
C LEU A 153 46.27 -35.43 -21.73
N VAL A 154 45.32 -36.13 -22.34
CA VAL A 154 44.14 -35.56 -23.00
C VAL A 154 42.89 -35.79 -22.16
N ILE A 155 42.74 -36.97 -21.57
CA ILE A 155 41.56 -37.37 -20.81
C ILE A 155 41.96 -37.83 -19.42
N LEU A 156 41.35 -37.22 -18.39
CA LEU A 156 41.47 -37.63 -17.00
C LEU A 156 40.08 -37.91 -16.42
N SER A 157 39.85 -39.16 -16.01
CA SER A 157 38.62 -39.58 -15.33
C SER A 157 38.91 -39.98 -13.88
N LEU A 158 38.28 -39.28 -12.95
CA LEU A 158 38.35 -39.50 -11.50
C LEU A 158 36.97 -39.77 -10.88
N ASN A 159 35.92 -39.90 -11.70
CA ASN A 159 34.53 -40.05 -11.29
C ASN A 159 34.35 -41.10 -10.17
N GLY A 160 33.51 -40.85 -9.17
CA GLY A 160 33.17 -41.87 -8.18
C GLY A 160 34.30 -42.22 -7.20
N ASN A 161 35.23 -41.29 -6.97
CA ASN A 161 36.30 -41.37 -5.95
C ASN A 161 36.28 -40.14 -5.06
N LYS A 162 36.76 -40.23 -3.83
CA LYS A 162 36.82 -39.07 -2.92
C LYS A 162 38.07 -38.24 -3.21
N ILE A 163 37.93 -36.96 -3.53
CA ILE A 163 39.04 -36.06 -3.87
C ILE A 163 38.93 -34.81 -3.01
N ASN A 164 40.07 -34.27 -2.55
CA ASN A 164 40.08 -32.97 -1.90
C ASN A 164 40.08 -31.86 -2.97
N VAL A 165 39.27 -30.82 -2.80
CA VAL A 165 39.21 -29.69 -3.74
C VAL A 165 40.57 -28.99 -3.91
N ASP A 166 41.38 -28.94 -2.84
CA ASP A 166 42.72 -28.35 -2.86
C ASP A 166 43.69 -29.09 -3.81
N ASP A 167 43.42 -30.37 -4.09
CA ASP A 167 44.24 -31.19 -5.00
C ASP A 167 44.00 -30.84 -6.48
N LEU A 168 42.95 -30.08 -6.82
CA LEU A 168 42.69 -29.66 -8.20
C LEU A 168 43.79 -28.75 -8.75
N ALA A 169 44.43 -27.94 -7.90
CA ALA A 169 45.54 -27.08 -8.32
C ALA A 169 46.73 -27.88 -8.87
N SER A 170 46.90 -29.13 -8.40
CA SER A 170 47.92 -30.05 -8.91
C SER A 170 47.69 -30.43 -10.38
N LEU A 171 46.47 -30.27 -10.91
CA LEU A 171 46.12 -30.59 -12.30
C LEU A 171 46.42 -29.43 -13.28
N PHE A 172 46.65 -28.21 -12.81
CA PHE A 172 46.86 -27.04 -13.68
C PHE A 172 48.13 -27.14 -14.56
N GLY A 173 49.08 -28.02 -14.20
CA GLY A 173 50.26 -28.32 -15.02
C GLY A 173 49.96 -29.17 -16.27
N LEU A 174 48.76 -29.76 -16.37
CA LEU A 174 48.37 -30.65 -17.47
C LEU A 174 47.89 -29.83 -18.69
N SER A 175 48.83 -29.14 -19.33
CA SER A 175 48.54 -28.17 -20.39
C SER A 175 47.80 -28.73 -21.62
N ASN A 176 47.85 -30.04 -21.88
CA ASN A 176 47.16 -30.68 -23.00
C ASN A 176 45.82 -31.33 -22.62
N LEU A 177 45.38 -31.20 -21.37
CA LEU A 177 44.15 -31.82 -20.87
C LEU A 177 42.92 -31.20 -21.57
N GLN A 178 42.12 -32.05 -22.22
CA GLN A 178 40.92 -31.65 -22.96
C GLN A 178 39.64 -32.07 -22.24
N GLU A 179 39.66 -33.18 -21.51
CA GLU A 179 38.48 -33.70 -20.80
C GLU A 179 38.82 -34.05 -19.36
N LEU A 180 38.10 -33.45 -18.42
CA LEU A 180 38.20 -33.73 -16.99
C LEU A 180 36.85 -34.17 -16.44
N TYR A 181 36.81 -35.39 -15.91
CA TYR A 181 35.64 -35.97 -15.26
C TYR A 181 35.91 -36.18 -13.77
N ALA A 182 35.19 -35.45 -12.91
CA ALA A 182 35.28 -35.53 -11.45
C ALA A 182 33.88 -35.49 -10.81
N ALA A 183 32.92 -36.23 -11.40
CA ALA A 183 31.57 -36.35 -10.88
C ALA A 183 31.50 -37.37 -9.74
N ARG A 184 30.63 -37.12 -8.74
CA ARG A 184 30.43 -38.01 -7.58
C ARG A 184 31.72 -38.24 -6.80
N CYS A 185 32.46 -37.16 -6.56
CA CYS A 185 33.77 -37.20 -5.92
C CYS A 185 33.80 -36.70 -4.48
N GLU A 186 32.64 -36.43 -3.88
CA GLU A 186 32.51 -35.83 -2.53
C GLU A 186 33.28 -34.50 -2.36
N LEU A 187 33.70 -33.87 -3.47
CA LEU A 187 34.38 -32.57 -3.45
C LEU A 187 33.53 -31.56 -2.67
N SER A 188 34.13 -30.85 -1.73
CA SER A 188 33.45 -29.86 -0.89
C SER A 188 34.26 -28.58 -0.75
N GLY A 189 33.61 -27.50 -0.34
CA GLY A 189 34.21 -26.16 -0.31
C GLY A 189 34.11 -25.43 -1.65
N THR A 190 34.87 -24.35 -1.79
CA THR A 190 34.85 -23.47 -2.97
C THR A 190 35.84 -23.92 -4.04
N LEU A 191 35.48 -23.80 -5.31
CA LEU A 191 36.43 -24.02 -6.41
C LEU A 191 37.37 -22.81 -6.59
N PRO A 192 38.68 -23.05 -6.78
CA PRO A 192 39.58 -22.00 -7.25
C PRO A 192 39.33 -21.68 -8.73
N ASP A 193 39.83 -20.54 -9.20
CA ASP A 193 39.83 -20.20 -10.63
C ASP A 193 40.55 -21.28 -11.45
N LEU A 194 39.91 -21.72 -12.53
CA LEU A 194 40.37 -22.87 -13.29
C LEU A 194 41.36 -22.44 -14.39
N GLN A 195 42.46 -23.18 -14.50
CA GLN A 195 43.55 -22.90 -15.44
C GLN A 195 43.85 -24.15 -16.28
N PHE A 196 43.09 -24.33 -17.36
CA PHE A 196 43.26 -25.46 -18.28
C PHE A 196 43.15 -24.98 -19.74
N PRO A 197 44.28 -24.65 -20.40
CA PRO A 197 44.28 -23.91 -21.66
C PRO A 197 43.66 -24.69 -22.84
N GLU A 198 43.66 -26.02 -22.75
CA GLU A 198 43.15 -26.92 -23.79
C GLU A 198 41.80 -27.57 -23.42
N LEU A 199 41.22 -27.26 -22.25
CA LEU A 199 40.03 -27.94 -21.74
C LEU A 199 38.79 -27.63 -22.58
N ARG A 200 38.09 -28.69 -22.98
CA ARG A 200 36.85 -28.66 -23.76
C ARG A 200 35.66 -29.18 -22.96
N LEU A 201 35.89 -30.14 -22.06
CA LEU A 201 34.85 -30.73 -21.23
C LEU A 201 35.26 -30.72 -19.76
N LEU A 202 34.39 -30.14 -18.93
CA LEU A 202 34.48 -30.21 -17.48
C LEU A 202 33.17 -30.76 -16.90
N GLU A 203 33.25 -31.91 -16.25
CA GLU A 203 32.12 -32.57 -15.59
C GLU A 203 32.42 -32.76 -14.10
N MET A 204 31.76 -31.97 -13.26
CA MET A 204 31.90 -31.97 -11.80
C MET A 204 30.54 -32.13 -11.10
N ARG A 205 29.57 -32.77 -11.76
CA ARG A 205 28.24 -32.97 -11.17
C ARG A 205 28.25 -33.84 -9.91
N ARG A 206 27.23 -33.63 -9.07
CA ARG A 206 26.95 -34.46 -7.89
C ARG A 206 28.15 -34.47 -6.92
N ASN A 207 28.56 -33.28 -6.53
CA ASN A 207 29.53 -33.04 -5.47
C ASN A 207 28.87 -32.16 -4.38
N ASN A 208 29.64 -31.73 -3.39
CA ASN A 208 29.22 -30.85 -2.30
C ASN A 208 29.88 -29.46 -2.42
N LEU A 209 30.21 -29.03 -3.65
CA LEU A 209 30.88 -27.75 -3.89
C LEU A 209 29.93 -26.59 -3.58
N GLU A 210 30.44 -25.51 -3.00
CA GLU A 210 29.65 -24.36 -2.53
C GLU A 210 30.30 -23.02 -2.89
N GLY A 211 29.59 -21.91 -2.62
CA GLY A 211 30.00 -20.56 -2.95
C GLY A 211 29.78 -20.22 -4.42
N THR A 212 30.53 -19.24 -4.95
CA THR A 212 30.39 -18.78 -6.34
C THR A 212 31.08 -19.70 -7.34
N LEU A 213 30.62 -19.68 -8.60
CA LEU A 213 31.30 -20.36 -9.70
C LEU A 213 32.73 -19.81 -9.90
N PRO A 214 33.72 -20.67 -10.25
CA PRO A 214 35.10 -20.25 -10.45
C PRO A 214 35.26 -19.42 -11.73
N GLY A 215 36.29 -18.58 -11.76
CA GLY A 215 36.73 -17.92 -12.99
C GLY A 215 37.21 -18.94 -14.03
N LEU A 216 36.84 -18.71 -15.30
CA LEU A 216 37.12 -19.61 -16.42
C LEU A 216 38.02 -18.98 -17.50
N ASP A 217 38.66 -17.85 -17.23
CA ASP A 217 39.53 -17.16 -18.19
C ASP A 217 40.71 -18.03 -18.66
N GLY A 218 41.16 -18.96 -17.82
CA GLY A 218 42.17 -19.95 -18.14
C GLY A 218 41.68 -21.13 -18.98
N CYS A 219 40.39 -21.19 -19.33
CA CYS A 219 39.74 -22.30 -20.06
C CYS A 219 39.08 -21.83 -21.37
N PRO A 220 39.83 -21.23 -22.32
CA PRO A 220 39.25 -20.54 -23.48
C PRO A 220 38.56 -21.46 -24.50
N LYS A 221 38.85 -22.77 -24.47
CA LYS A 221 38.32 -23.77 -25.41
C LYS A 221 37.12 -24.55 -24.89
N LEU A 222 36.57 -24.16 -23.73
CA LEU A 222 35.52 -24.91 -23.06
C LEU A 222 34.24 -24.98 -23.93
N GLU A 223 33.71 -26.18 -24.09
CA GLU A 223 32.50 -26.49 -24.88
C GLU A 223 31.37 -27.03 -24.00
N PHE A 224 31.73 -27.80 -22.97
CA PHE A 224 30.82 -28.43 -22.03
C PHE A 224 31.24 -28.14 -20.58
N LEU A 225 30.31 -27.59 -19.81
CA LEU A 225 30.47 -27.32 -18.39
C LEU A 225 29.27 -27.87 -17.62
N SER A 226 29.54 -28.76 -16.67
CA SER A 226 28.53 -29.31 -15.78
C SER A 226 28.94 -29.19 -14.33
N PHE A 227 28.21 -28.35 -13.59
CA PHE A 227 28.26 -28.21 -12.14
C PHE A 227 26.94 -28.64 -11.49
N ARG A 228 26.09 -29.37 -12.23
CA ARG A 228 24.79 -29.83 -11.74
C ARG A 228 24.91 -30.59 -10.41
N LEU A 229 23.89 -30.53 -9.54
CA LEU A 229 23.87 -31.27 -8.27
C LEU A 229 25.08 -30.88 -7.40
N ASN A 230 25.16 -29.60 -7.04
CA ASN A 230 26.11 -29.03 -6.09
C ASN A 230 25.36 -27.99 -5.22
N ASN A 231 26.09 -27.17 -4.47
CA ASN A 231 25.55 -26.12 -3.61
C ASN A 231 26.04 -24.72 -4.04
N PHE A 232 26.33 -24.51 -5.33
CA PHE A 232 26.80 -23.20 -5.81
C PHE A 232 25.70 -22.15 -5.69
N ASP A 233 26.08 -20.95 -5.28
CA ASP A 233 25.21 -19.77 -5.15
C ASP A 233 25.88 -18.52 -5.72
N GLY A 234 25.19 -17.39 -5.63
CA GLY A 234 25.71 -16.10 -6.05
C GLY A 234 25.84 -15.95 -7.56
N LEU A 235 26.34 -14.78 -7.97
CA LEU A 235 26.26 -14.32 -9.36
C LEU A 235 26.92 -15.29 -10.35
N VAL A 236 26.16 -15.74 -11.35
CA VAL A 236 26.69 -16.53 -12.46
C VAL A 236 27.46 -15.59 -13.41
N PRO A 237 28.76 -15.84 -13.66
CA PRO A 237 29.55 -14.96 -14.50
C PRO A 237 29.09 -15.01 -15.96
N VAL A 238 29.30 -13.92 -16.68
CA VAL A 238 29.10 -13.90 -18.13
C VAL A 238 30.27 -14.65 -18.78
N PHE A 239 30.04 -15.93 -19.09
CA PHE A 239 31.01 -16.80 -19.74
C PHE A 239 31.53 -16.16 -21.06
N GLN A 240 32.84 -16.00 -21.16
CA GLN A 240 33.52 -15.42 -22.34
C GLN A 240 34.03 -16.50 -23.31
N GLN A 241 33.82 -17.78 -22.99
CA GLN A 241 34.28 -18.91 -23.79
C GLN A 241 33.47 -18.99 -25.09
N PRO A 242 34.08 -18.72 -26.27
CA PRO A 242 33.34 -18.58 -27.52
C PRO A 242 32.69 -19.89 -28.01
N SER A 243 33.23 -21.03 -27.56
CA SER A 243 32.79 -22.37 -27.96
C SER A 243 31.84 -23.03 -26.96
N LEU A 244 31.51 -22.36 -25.84
CA LEU A 244 30.64 -22.94 -24.82
C LEU A 244 29.23 -23.14 -25.39
N ASN A 245 28.80 -24.39 -25.44
CA ASN A 245 27.49 -24.78 -26.02
C ASN A 245 26.63 -25.58 -25.03
N PHE A 246 27.22 -26.11 -23.96
CA PHE A 246 26.52 -26.90 -22.96
C PHE A 246 26.87 -26.41 -21.56
N LEU A 247 25.87 -25.90 -20.84
CA LEU A 247 25.99 -25.37 -19.50
C LEU A 247 24.92 -26.02 -18.60
N TYR A 248 25.34 -26.79 -17.62
CA TYR A 248 24.47 -27.45 -16.65
C TYR A 248 24.74 -26.90 -15.25
N LEU A 249 23.84 -26.05 -14.77
CA LEU A 249 23.87 -25.42 -13.44
C LEU A 249 22.66 -25.81 -12.58
N ASN A 250 21.82 -26.74 -13.04
CA ASN A 250 20.67 -27.17 -12.28
C ASN A 250 21.05 -27.92 -11.01
N GLU A 251 20.12 -27.97 -10.06
CA GLU A 251 20.29 -28.59 -8.74
C GLU A 251 21.49 -27.97 -8.01
N ASN A 252 21.52 -26.63 -7.96
CA ASN A 252 22.40 -25.77 -7.16
C ASN A 252 21.55 -24.84 -6.29
N ALA A 253 22.07 -23.74 -5.76
CA ALA A 253 21.33 -22.76 -4.95
C ALA A 253 21.22 -21.38 -5.65
N PHE A 254 21.20 -21.34 -6.98
CA PHE A 254 21.12 -20.08 -7.72
C PHE A 254 19.71 -19.47 -7.69
N THR A 255 19.67 -18.14 -7.62
CA THR A 255 18.48 -17.31 -7.67
C THR A 255 18.26 -16.71 -9.07
N PHE A 256 17.15 -15.98 -9.33
CA PHE A 256 17.04 -15.26 -10.60
C PHE A 256 18.00 -14.08 -10.65
N GLU A 257 18.31 -13.45 -9.51
CA GLU A 257 19.33 -12.39 -9.42
C GLU A 257 20.70 -12.89 -9.89
N ASP A 258 21.01 -14.15 -9.59
CA ASP A 258 22.26 -14.79 -9.99
C ASP A 258 22.31 -15.16 -11.48
N LEU A 259 21.20 -15.68 -12.02
CA LEU A 259 21.15 -16.25 -13.37
C LEU A 259 20.86 -15.23 -14.45
N LEU A 260 20.02 -14.22 -14.17
CA LEU A 260 19.47 -13.30 -15.17
C LEU A 260 20.54 -12.49 -15.91
N PRO A 261 21.63 -12.01 -15.26
CA PRO A 261 22.70 -11.31 -15.97
C PRO A 261 23.39 -12.17 -17.04
N ALA A 262 23.76 -13.41 -16.70
CA ALA A 262 24.37 -14.35 -17.64
C ALA A 262 23.38 -14.78 -18.73
N TYR A 263 22.14 -15.09 -18.37
CA TYR A 263 21.07 -15.48 -19.30
C TYR A 263 20.83 -14.41 -20.37
N THR A 264 20.76 -13.15 -19.94
CA THR A 264 20.52 -11.99 -20.82
C THR A 264 21.74 -11.71 -21.69
N ALA A 265 22.94 -11.71 -21.12
CA ALA A 265 24.18 -11.45 -21.86
C ALA A 265 24.44 -12.49 -22.96
N LEU A 266 24.15 -13.76 -22.68
CA LEU A 266 24.26 -14.86 -23.65
C LEU A 266 23.11 -14.92 -24.66
N LYS A 267 22.08 -14.08 -24.50
CA LYS A 267 20.88 -14.00 -25.35
C LYS A 267 20.16 -15.35 -25.46
N ILE A 268 19.93 -15.99 -24.32
CA ILE A 268 19.24 -17.28 -24.25
C ILE A 268 17.72 -17.05 -24.43
N PRO A 269 17.00 -17.93 -25.17
CA PRO A 269 17.49 -19.11 -25.89
C PRO A 269 18.27 -18.75 -27.17
N LYS A 270 19.45 -19.36 -27.33
CA LYS A 270 20.31 -19.23 -28.52
C LYS A 270 20.38 -20.61 -29.23
N PRO A 271 20.22 -20.69 -30.57
CA PRO A 271 20.32 -21.96 -31.29
C PRO A 271 21.67 -22.67 -31.04
N GLY A 272 21.62 -23.94 -30.68
CA GLY A 272 22.80 -24.77 -30.40
C GLY A 272 23.42 -24.56 -29.02
N PHE A 273 22.91 -23.63 -28.20
CA PHE A 273 23.31 -23.45 -26.81
C PHE A 273 22.29 -24.12 -25.88
N PHE A 274 22.74 -25.05 -25.06
CA PHE A 274 21.94 -25.78 -24.08
C PHE A 274 22.28 -25.27 -22.69
N PHE A 275 21.29 -24.67 -22.03
CA PHE A 275 21.41 -24.21 -20.65
C PHE A 275 20.39 -24.92 -19.77
N GLU A 276 20.85 -25.85 -18.92
CA GLU A 276 20.00 -26.53 -17.94
C GLU A 276 20.31 -25.96 -16.55
N TYR A 277 19.38 -25.20 -16.00
CA TYR A 277 19.51 -24.57 -14.69
C TYR A 277 18.28 -24.86 -13.79
N LEU A 278 17.31 -25.65 -14.24
CA LEU A 278 16.21 -26.12 -13.40
C LEU A 278 16.41 -27.55 -12.91
N ARG A 279 16.02 -27.91 -11.68
CA ARG A 279 15.49 -27.08 -10.58
C ARG A 279 16.63 -26.56 -9.71
N GLN A 280 16.50 -25.39 -9.10
CA GLN A 280 17.42 -24.99 -8.02
C GLN A 280 16.90 -25.55 -6.69
N ASP A 281 17.81 -25.75 -5.74
CA ASP A 281 17.49 -26.13 -4.37
C ASP A 281 16.60 -25.07 -3.76
N SER A 282 15.77 -25.50 -2.82
CA SER A 282 14.81 -24.61 -2.21
C SER A 282 15.52 -23.49 -1.46
N MET A 283 14.96 -22.29 -1.58
CA MET A 283 15.64 -21.07 -1.14
C MET A 283 15.14 -20.69 0.25
N SER A 284 16.04 -20.41 1.20
CA SER A 284 15.82 -20.19 2.65
C SER A 284 15.73 -21.47 3.50
N PHE A 285 16.02 -21.44 4.80
CA PHE A 285 15.87 -22.62 5.67
C PHE A 285 14.44 -22.73 6.21
N PRO A 286 13.96 -23.93 6.60
CA PRO A 286 12.68 -24.09 7.29
C PRO A 286 12.61 -23.21 8.53
N GLN A 287 11.64 -22.31 8.58
CA GLN A 287 11.44 -21.39 9.69
C GLN A 287 10.06 -21.59 10.31
N VAL A 288 9.99 -21.47 11.63
CA VAL A 288 8.73 -21.33 12.36
C VAL A 288 8.58 -19.84 12.71
N LEU A 289 7.61 -19.20 12.08
CA LEU A 289 7.28 -17.80 12.27
C LEU A 289 6.07 -17.68 13.20
N THR A 290 6.12 -16.73 14.13
CA THR A 290 5.01 -16.47 15.06
C THR A 290 4.40 -15.11 14.74
N PHE A 291 3.11 -15.06 14.42
CA PHE A 291 2.38 -13.83 14.08
C PHE A 291 1.39 -13.42 15.18
N PRO A 292 1.25 -12.11 15.49
CA PRO A 292 0.35 -11.62 16.52
C PRO A 292 -1.11 -11.55 16.04
N LEU A 293 -2.01 -12.25 16.73
CA LEU A 293 -3.44 -12.28 16.46
C LEU A 293 -4.06 -10.87 16.50
N GLY A 294 -4.84 -10.53 15.48
CA GLY A 294 -5.62 -9.29 15.39
C GLY A 294 -4.82 -8.07 14.91
N LEU A 295 -3.53 -8.21 14.62
CA LEU A 295 -2.68 -7.14 14.09
C LEU A 295 -2.31 -7.42 12.62
N PRO A 296 -2.00 -6.38 11.82
CA PRO A 296 -1.42 -6.58 10.50
C PRO A 296 -0.01 -7.14 10.63
N TYR A 297 0.39 -8.00 9.70
CA TYR A 297 1.74 -8.53 9.62
C TYR A 297 2.20 -8.64 8.17
N THR A 298 3.48 -8.35 7.92
CA THR A 298 4.09 -8.51 6.59
C THR A 298 5.31 -9.41 6.74
N PHE A 299 5.27 -10.58 6.12
CA PHE A 299 6.44 -11.43 5.99
C PHE A 299 7.16 -11.10 4.69
N ASP A 300 8.49 -11.03 4.72
CA ASP A 300 9.32 -10.80 3.53
C ASP A 300 10.31 -11.94 3.42
N ILE A 301 10.25 -12.69 2.32
CA ILE A 301 11.17 -13.80 2.09
C ILE A 301 12.57 -13.32 1.68
N LYS A 302 12.70 -12.04 1.28
CA LYS A 302 13.96 -11.39 0.89
C LYS A 302 14.74 -12.08 -0.23
N ILE A 303 14.06 -12.86 -1.06
CA ILE A 303 14.65 -13.49 -2.24
C ILE A 303 14.40 -12.62 -3.46
N ASP A 304 15.46 -12.37 -4.25
CA ASP A 304 15.42 -11.64 -5.52
C ASP A 304 14.75 -10.26 -5.43
N THR A 305 14.90 -9.57 -4.30
CA THR A 305 14.20 -8.28 -4.07
C THR A 305 14.58 -7.19 -5.07
N ALA A 306 15.73 -7.33 -5.74
CA ALA A 306 16.20 -6.43 -6.80
C ALA A 306 15.63 -6.78 -8.20
N VAL A 307 15.06 -7.97 -8.39
CA VAL A 307 14.60 -8.48 -9.69
C VAL A 307 13.14 -8.10 -9.92
N THR A 308 12.93 -6.93 -10.52
CA THR A 308 11.59 -6.35 -10.74
C THR A 308 10.69 -7.16 -11.71
N SER A 309 11.26 -8.07 -12.51
CA SER A 309 10.52 -8.95 -13.42
C SER A 309 9.98 -10.22 -12.76
N ASN A 310 10.19 -10.38 -11.45
CA ASN A 310 9.72 -11.54 -10.70
C ASN A 310 8.25 -11.42 -10.30
N GLN A 311 7.59 -12.58 -10.24
CA GLN A 311 6.25 -12.77 -9.71
C GLN A 311 6.31 -13.85 -8.62
N TYR A 312 5.72 -13.57 -7.48
CA TYR A 312 5.72 -14.40 -6.28
C TYR A 312 4.32 -14.96 -6.06
N PHE A 313 4.21 -16.28 -6.08
CA PHE A 313 2.99 -17.04 -5.85
C PHE A 313 3.11 -17.75 -4.51
N TRP A 314 2.38 -17.27 -3.52
CA TRP A 314 2.37 -17.80 -2.17
C TRP A 314 1.34 -18.91 -2.07
N TYR A 315 1.73 -20.04 -1.53
CA TYR A 315 0.86 -21.18 -1.32
C TYR A 315 0.71 -21.46 0.17
N LYS A 316 -0.41 -22.10 0.50
CA LYS A 316 -0.71 -22.59 1.83
C LYS A 316 -1.14 -24.03 1.75
N GLU A 317 -0.64 -24.86 2.67
CA GLU A 317 -1.00 -26.27 2.75
C GLU A 317 -2.52 -26.45 2.82
N GLY A 318 -3.03 -27.35 1.97
CA GLY A 318 -4.47 -27.64 1.86
C GLY A 318 -5.26 -26.73 0.91
N MET A 319 -4.62 -25.74 0.27
CA MET A 319 -5.24 -24.95 -0.80
C MET A 319 -4.80 -25.45 -2.19
N ASN A 320 -5.74 -25.48 -3.14
CA ASN A 320 -5.47 -25.91 -4.52
C ASN A 320 -4.95 -24.76 -5.41
N GLU A 321 -5.19 -23.51 -5.00
CA GLU A 321 -4.77 -22.30 -5.71
C GLU A 321 -3.80 -21.51 -4.82
N PRO A 322 -2.98 -20.60 -5.39
CA PRO A 322 -2.16 -19.69 -4.61
C PRO A 322 -3.00 -18.95 -3.57
N PHE A 323 -2.51 -18.92 -2.33
CA PHE A 323 -3.04 -18.08 -1.26
C PHE A 323 -2.94 -16.60 -1.61
N ASP A 324 -1.84 -16.19 -2.26
CA ASP A 324 -1.64 -14.84 -2.78
C ASP A 324 -0.72 -14.89 -4.02
N ALA A 325 -0.86 -13.92 -4.92
CA ALA A 325 -0.02 -13.77 -6.10
C ALA A 325 0.31 -12.29 -6.30
N THR A 326 1.59 -11.95 -6.20
CA THR A 326 2.07 -10.58 -6.12
C THR A 326 3.39 -10.40 -6.88
N VAL A 327 3.77 -9.16 -7.15
CA VAL A 327 5.10 -8.79 -7.70
C VAL A 327 6.13 -8.50 -6.61
N SER A 328 5.72 -8.64 -5.34
CA SER A 328 6.54 -8.34 -4.18
C SER A 328 6.99 -9.63 -3.48
N SER A 329 8.23 -9.64 -2.97
CA SER A 329 8.74 -10.70 -2.07
C SER A 329 8.04 -10.73 -0.70
N LYS A 330 6.99 -9.91 -0.51
CA LYS A 330 6.26 -9.72 0.73
C LYS A 330 4.88 -10.34 0.67
N LEU A 331 4.55 -11.14 1.68
CA LEU A 331 3.22 -11.65 1.96
C LEU A 331 2.56 -10.79 3.04
N PHE A 332 1.46 -10.13 2.70
CA PHE A 332 0.76 -9.21 3.60
C PHE A 332 -0.50 -9.81 4.19
N PHE A 333 -0.61 -9.79 5.51
CA PHE A 333 -1.81 -10.12 6.27
C PHE A 333 -2.39 -8.82 6.83
N PRO A 334 -3.51 -8.29 6.29
CA PRO A 334 -4.13 -7.07 6.80
C PRO A 334 -4.57 -7.19 8.26
N THR A 335 -4.98 -8.40 8.67
CA THR A 335 -5.31 -8.74 10.05
C THR A 335 -5.07 -10.23 10.22
N VAL A 336 -4.14 -10.60 11.10
CA VAL A 336 -3.82 -12.00 11.39
C VAL A 336 -4.96 -12.63 12.21
N THR A 337 -5.41 -13.81 11.79
CA THR A 337 -6.46 -14.61 12.40
C THR A 337 -5.94 -16.00 12.77
N GLU A 338 -6.63 -16.74 13.64
CA GLU A 338 -6.21 -18.12 13.99
C GLU A 338 -6.12 -19.05 12.77
N LYS A 339 -6.93 -18.76 11.73
CA LYS A 339 -6.93 -19.50 10.46
C LYS A 339 -5.63 -19.35 9.68
N ASP A 340 -4.82 -18.32 9.93
CA ASP A 340 -3.57 -18.07 9.22
C ASP A 340 -2.44 -19.01 9.66
N THR A 341 -2.65 -19.80 10.72
CA THR A 341 -1.76 -20.90 11.09
C THR A 341 -1.67 -21.93 9.95
N GLY A 342 -0.47 -22.42 9.65
CA GLY A 342 -0.27 -23.44 8.63
C GLY A 342 1.14 -23.46 8.06
N ILE A 343 1.38 -24.32 7.07
CA ILE A 343 2.61 -24.38 6.30
C ILE A 343 2.41 -23.58 5.01
N TYR A 344 3.38 -22.73 4.69
CA TYR A 344 3.39 -21.87 3.52
C TYR A 344 4.71 -22.04 2.76
N TRP A 345 4.66 -21.78 1.46
CA TRP A 345 5.84 -21.72 0.59
C TRP A 345 5.58 -20.75 -0.55
N CYS A 346 6.63 -20.34 -1.24
CA CYS A 346 6.57 -19.37 -2.33
C CYS A 346 7.16 -19.97 -3.60
N HIS A 347 6.45 -19.82 -4.70
CA HIS A 347 6.97 -20.04 -6.04
C HIS A 347 7.29 -18.70 -6.67
N ILE A 348 8.53 -18.53 -7.13
CA ILE A 348 8.98 -17.32 -7.80
C ILE A 348 9.13 -17.65 -9.29
N ARG A 349 8.52 -16.84 -10.14
CA ARG A 349 8.63 -16.95 -11.60
C ARG A 349 9.20 -15.66 -12.16
N ASN A 350 9.97 -15.75 -13.24
CA ASN A 350 10.52 -14.60 -13.92
C ASN A 350 9.95 -14.48 -15.34
N ALA A 351 9.58 -13.27 -15.75
CA ALA A 351 8.98 -13.04 -17.06
C ALA A 351 9.96 -13.24 -18.24
N VAL A 352 11.28 -13.16 -18.01
CA VAL A 352 12.31 -13.39 -19.03
C VAL A 352 12.64 -14.88 -19.12
N MET A 353 12.76 -15.54 -17.96
CA MET A 353 13.11 -16.95 -17.88
C MET A 353 11.84 -17.79 -17.64
N LEU A 354 11.09 -18.00 -18.74
CA LEU A 354 9.67 -18.41 -18.76
C LEU A 354 9.37 -19.87 -18.34
N GLU A 355 10.36 -20.76 -18.38
CA GLU A 355 10.16 -22.17 -18.01
C GLU A 355 10.40 -22.42 -16.52
N ASP A 356 10.69 -21.36 -15.76
CA ASP A 356 11.32 -21.48 -14.45
C ASP A 356 10.41 -21.17 -13.30
N THR A 357 10.58 -21.94 -12.24
CA THR A 357 10.01 -21.64 -10.95
C THR A 357 11.05 -21.96 -9.90
N LEU A 358 11.52 -20.93 -9.21
CA LEU A 358 12.24 -21.12 -7.96
C LEU A 358 11.22 -21.39 -6.86
N GLU A 359 11.55 -22.31 -5.97
CA GLU A 359 10.69 -22.70 -4.86
C GLU A 359 11.41 -22.36 -3.56
N SER A 360 10.69 -21.76 -2.61
CA SER A 360 11.22 -21.58 -1.26
C SER A 360 11.07 -22.85 -0.44
N TRP A 361 11.90 -23.03 0.58
CA TRP A 361 11.57 -24.03 1.60
C TRP A 361 10.25 -23.70 2.28
N PRO A 362 9.44 -24.71 2.64
CA PRO A 362 8.24 -24.50 3.42
C PRO A 362 8.57 -23.92 4.80
N PHE A 363 7.77 -22.94 5.23
CA PHE A 363 7.85 -22.34 6.55
C PHE A 363 6.49 -22.43 7.25
N GLN A 364 6.53 -22.56 8.57
CA GLN A 364 5.33 -22.69 9.39
C GLN A 364 4.96 -21.35 10.01
N ILE A 365 3.74 -20.88 9.77
CA ILE A 365 3.15 -19.76 10.52
C ILE A 365 2.38 -20.32 11.71
N LYS A 366 2.69 -19.79 12.91
CA LYS A 366 1.92 -19.97 14.14
C LYS A 366 1.33 -18.63 14.55
N VAL A 367 0.09 -18.64 15.03
CA VAL A 367 -0.58 -17.44 15.52
C VAL A 367 -0.62 -17.45 17.04
N CYS A 368 -0.32 -16.31 17.66
CA CYS A 368 -0.38 -16.17 19.10
C CYS A 368 -1.06 -14.86 19.53
N LYS A 369 -1.58 -14.82 20.75
CA LYS A 369 -2.21 -13.61 21.30
C LYS A 369 -1.12 -12.66 21.82
N PRO A 370 -1.03 -11.40 21.34
CA PRO A 370 -0.06 -10.44 21.85
C PRO A 370 -0.40 -10.05 23.30
N GLU A 371 0.62 -9.83 24.12
CA GLU A 371 0.43 -9.27 25.47
C GLU A 371 0.16 -7.76 25.34
N VAL A 372 -1.06 -7.33 25.67
CA VAL A 372 -1.46 -5.92 25.62
C VAL A 372 -1.37 -5.31 27.02
N ARG A 373 -0.43 -4.39 27.22
CA ARG A 373 -0.38 -3.56 28.42
C ARG A 373 -1.23 -2.32 28.22
N LYS A 374 -2.31 -2.22 28.99
CA LYS A 374 -3.17 -1.03 28.99
C LYS A 374 -2.51 0.07 29.81
N VAL A 375 -2.34 1.24 29.21
CA VAL A 375 -1.96 2.48 29.89
C VAL A 375 -3.20 3.37 29.90
N ASP A 376 -3.92 3.31 31.02
CA ASP A 376 -5.15 4.07 31.25
C ASP A 376 -4.85 5.14 32.30
N THR A 377 -4.88 6.41 31.91
CA THR A 377 -4.44 7.51 32.77
C THR A 377 -5.40 8.69 32.66
N LEU A 378 -5.75 9.25 33.82
CA LEU A 378 -6.54 10.47 33.94
C LEU A 378 -5.60 11.67 34.08
N LEU A 379 -5.72 12.67 33.20
CA LEU A 379 -4.87 13.86 33.15
C LEU A 379 -5.68 15.16 33.33
N CYS A 380 -5.05 16.22 33.86
CA CYS A 380 -5.62 17.59 33.85
C CYS A 380 -5.52 18.18 32.43
N ARG A 381 -6.35 19.19 32.12
CA ARG A 381 -6.26 19.96 30.87
C ARG A 381 -4.85 20.55 30.68
N GLY A 382 -4.31 20.48 29.47
CA GLY A 382 -2.95 20.89 29.12
C GLY A 382 -1.84 19.89 29.44
N GLN A 383 -2.13 18.79 30.15
CA GLN A 383 -1.15 17.73 30.39
C GLN A 383 -1.13 16.71 29.26
N SER A 384 0.03 16.09 29.07
CA SER A 384 0.26 15.05 28.07
C SER A 384 1.07 13.89 28.67
N LEU A 385 0.86 12.68 28.14
CA LEU A 385 1.62 11.49 28.52
C LEU A 385 2.50 11.06 27.35
N THR A 386 3.81 10.94 27.58
CA THR A 386 4.73 10.37 26.59
C THR A 386 4.94 8.88 26.86
N VAL A 387 4.59 8.03 25.90
CA VAL A 387 4.84 6.59 25.93
C VAL A 387 5.79 6.25 24.78
N ARG A 388 6.99 5.76 25.10
CA ARG A 388 8.07 5.40 24.16
C ARG A 388 8.36 6.43 23.06
N GLY A 389 8.32 7.71 23.42
CA GLY A 389 8.66 8.82 22.51
C GLY A 389 7.48 9.40 21.73
N LEU A 390 6.28 8.81 21.80
CA LEU A 390 5.05 9.42 21.29
C LEU A 390 4.28 10.08 22.42
N THR A 391 3.93 11.34 22.23
CA THR A 391 3.17 12.13 23.19
C THR A 391 1.68 12.06 22.86
N TYR A 392 0.91 11.57 23.83
CA TYR A 392 -0.54 11.53 23.81
C TYR A 392 -1.07 12.73 24.60
N GLY A 393 -2.03 13.42 24.01
CA GLY A 393 -2.56 14.70 24.49
C GLY A 393 -4.07 14.80 24.24
N GLU A 394 -4.66 15.97 24.47
CA GLU A 394 -6.10 16.20 24.27
C GLU A 394 -6.59 15.91 22.84
N ASN A 395 -5.73 16.11 21.85
CA ASN A 395 -6.02 15.88 20.43
C ASN A 395 -5.61 14.48 19.94
N ASN A 396 -4.94 13.69 20.79
CA ASN A 396 -4.49 12.33 20.47
C ASN A 396 -4.62 11.46 21.73
N ARG A 397 -5.88 11.19 22.11
CA ARG A 397 -6.24 10.56 23.39
C ARG A 397 -6.05 9.04 23.39
N THR A 398 -5.88 8.42 22.24
CA THR A 398 -5.74 6.96 22.13
C THR A 398 -4.66 6.57 21.14
N GLY A 399 -3.95 5.48 21.41
CA GLY A 399 -3.09 4.87 20.40
C GLY A 399 -2.58 3.51 20.79
N LEU A 400 -2.26 2.70 19.77
CA LEU A 400 -1.65 1.39 19.93
C LEU A 400 -0.19 1.49 19.49
N GLN A 401 0.73 1.07 20.36
CA GLN A 401 2.15 0.94 20.02
C GLN A 401 2.57 -0.52 20.07
N ILE A 402 3.11 -1.03 18.97
CA ILE A 402 3.64 -2.40 18.87
C ILE A 402 5.13 -2.38 19.19
N ILE A 403 5.61 -3.41 19.89
CA ILE A 403 7.03 -3.65 20.13
C ILE A 403 7.45 -4.88 19.32
N PRO A 404 8.07 -4.69 18.15
CA PRO A 404 8.58 -5.79 17.35
C PRO A 404 9.61 -6.59 18.15
N GLN A 405 9.48 -7.92 18.15
CA GLN A 405 10.46 -8.85 18.75
C GLN A 405 10.64 -8.75 20.28
N ALA A 406 9.65 -8.20 21.00
CA ALA A 406 9.77 -8.02 22.46
C ALA A 406 9.64 -9.31 23.29
N ALA A 407 8.89 -10.31 22.81
CA ALA A 407 8.75 -11.59 23.49
C ALA A 407 9.67 -12.65 22.88
N SER A 408 10.25 -13.50 23.72
CA SER A 408 11.17 -14.58 23.32
C SER A 408 10.54 -15.64 22.39
N ASN A 409 9.21 -15.64 22.27
CA ASN A 409 8.43 -16.53 21.40
C ASN A 409 7.95 -15.86 20.11
N GLY A 410 8.31 -14.60 19.84
CA GLY A 410 7.90 -13.85 18.65
C GLY A 410 6.50 -13.24 18.72
N CYS A 411 5.82 -13.30 19.88
CA CYS A 411 4.56 -12.60 20.08
C CYS A 411 4.85 -11.13 20.44
N ASP A 412 4.68 -10.22 19.50
CA ASP A 412 4.90 -8.79 19.76
C ASP A 412 4.08 -8.32 20.97
N SER A 413 4.69 -7.51 21.85
CA SER A 413 3.95 -6.84 22.94
C SER A 413 3.34 -5.54 22.41
N ALA A 414 2.22 -5.12 22.96
CA ALA A 414 1.62 -3.84 22.59
C ALA A 414 1.22 -2.99 23.81
N TYR A 415 1.38 -1.67 23.69
CA TYR A 415 0.81 -0.70 24.61
C TYR A 415 -0.47 -0.12 24.01
N LEU A 416 -1.60 -0.31 24.70
CA LEU A 416 -2.84 0.40 24.39
C LEU A 416 -2.93 1.61 25.31
N VAL A 417 -2.69 2.81 24.77
CA VAL A 417 -2.81 4.07 25.49
C VAL A 417 -4.23 4.58 25.36
N GLN A 418 -4.88 4.86 26.48
CA GLN A 418 -6.19 5.50 26.56
C GLN A 418 -6.12 6.60 27.62
N LEU A 419 -6.11 7.85 27.17
CA LEU A 419 -6.15 9.02 28.03
C LEU A 419 -7.58 9.45 28.28
N ARG A 420 -7.86 9.76 29.53
CA ARG A 420 -9.07 10.46 29.95
C ARG A 420 -8.66 11.83 30.48
N TYR A 421 -9.43 12.86 30.13
CA TYR A 421 -9.27 14.20 30.67
C TYR A 421 -10.41 14.48 31.63
N ARG A 422 -10.13 15.16 32.75
CA ARG A 422 -11.20 15.70 33.60
C ARG A 422 -11.83 16.88 32.87
N GLU A 423 -13.06 16.72 32.40
CA GLU A 423 -13.90 17.81 31.90
C GLU A 423 -14.92 18.15 33.00
N ILE A 424 -15.01 19.42 33.39
CA ILE A 424 -16.20 19.95 34.08
C ILE A 424 -17.01 20.60 32.98
N VAL A 425 -18.21 20.08 32.73
CA VAL A 425 -19.16 20.65 31.77
C VAL A 425 -20.41 20.97 32.57
N ASN A 426 -20.78 22.25 32.64
CA ASN A 426 -22.18 22.65 32.60
C ASN A 426 -22.29 23.90 31.72
N LEU A 427 -23.23 23.84 30.77
CA LEU A 427 -23.53 24.87 29.79
C LEU A 427 -23.95 26.18 30.46
N ASP A 428 -23.47 27.32 29.95
CA ASP A 428 -24.15 28.60 30.11
C ASP A 428 -25.63 28.44 29.76
N THR A 429 -26.54 28.89 30.63
CA THR A 429 -27.97 28.57 30.55
C THR A 429 -28.81 29.84 30.59
N LEU A 430 -29.70 30.04 29.61
CA LEU A 430 -30.71 31.12 29.60
C LEU A 430 -31.93 30.68 30.41
N VAL A 431 -32.46 31.54 31.30
CA VAL A 431 -33.62 31.23 32.16
C VAL A 431 -34.79 32.15 31.81
N CYS A 432 -35.96 31.56 31.52
CA CYS A 432 -37.18 32.25 31.11
C CYS A 432 -38.31 32.18 32.17
N SER A 433 -37.98 32.12 33.47
CA SER A 433 -38.99 32.06 34.54
C SER A 433 -38.56 32.78 35.81
N ASP A 434 -39.55 33.14 36.64
CA ASP A 434 -39.35 33.71 37.98
C ASP A 434 -39.02 32.63 39.05
N GLU A 435 -38.75 31.39 38.62
CA GLU A 435 -38.51 30.25 39.51
C GLU A 435 -37.02 29.89 39.60
N ALA A 436 -36.63 29.26 40.71
CA ALA A 436 -35.25 28.92 40.99
C ALA A 436 -34.66 27.90 39.98
N LEU A 437 -33.42 28.13 39.53
CA LEU A 437 -32.66 27.22 38.66
C LEU A 437 -31.80 26.27 39.52
N LEU A 438 -31.78 24.97 39.17
CA LEU A 438 -30.86 24.01 39.79
C LEU A 438 -29.52 24.00 39.07
N LEU A 439 -28.44 24.38 39.75
CA LEU A 439 -27.06 24.19 39.33
C LEU A 439 -26.50 22.91 39.97
N GLN A 440 -25.77 22.07 39.23
CA GLN A 440 -25.17 20.83 39.76
C GLN A 440 -23.88 20.45 39.03
N THR A 441 -22.88 19.84 39.67
CA THR A 441 -21.67 19.31 39.01
C THR A 441 -21.88 17.87 38.51
N TYR A 442 -21.33 17.48 37.35
CA TYR A 442 -21.67 16.19 36.69
C TYR A 442 -20.80 14.99 37.12
N THR A 443 -19.87 15.11 38.07
CA THR A 443 -18.91 14.04 38.36
C THR A 443 -19.29 13.18 39.59
N PRO A 444 -19.57 11.87 39.45
CA PRO A 444 -19.79 10.99 40.59
C PRO A 444 -18.54 10.91 41.47
N GLY A 445 -18.62 11.40 42.70
CA GLY A 445 -17.53 11.35 43.69
C GLY A 445 -16.65 12.60 43.75
N ASP A 446 -17.10 13.75 43.23
CA ASP A 446 -16.38 15.01 43.43
C ASP A 446 -16.29 15.42 44.92
N PRO A 447 -15.17 16.05 45.33
CA PRO A 447 -15.02 16.61 46.67
C PRO A 447 -15.94 17.83 46.88
N ALA A 448 -16.15 18.20 48.14
CA ALA A 448 -16.86 19.44 48.51
C ALA A 448 -16.27 20.68 47.82
N GLY A 449 -17.09 21.71 47.62
CA GLY A 449 -16.70 22.97 47.00
C GLY A 449 -17.71 24.07 47.30
N GLN A 450 -17.51 25.26 46.74
CA GLN A 450 -18.31 26.45 47.03
C GLN A 450 -18.81 27.14 45.75
N TRP A 451 -20.12 27.35 45.66
CA TRP A 451 -20.76 28.28 44.75
C TRP A 451 -20.69 29.70 45.29
N SER A 452 -20.44 30.65 44.40
CA SER A 452 -20.51 32.09 44.64
C SER A 452 -21.16 32.78 43.45
N THR A 453 -21.69 33.98 43.63
CA THR A 453 -22.22 34.81 42.54
C THR A 453 -21.72 36.23 42.67
N SER A 454 -21.64 36.94 41.55
CA SER A 454 -21.37 38.38 41.51
C SER A 454 -22.61 39.23 41.27
N SER A 455 -23.77 38.62 40.99
CA SER A 455 -25.09 39.27 40.93
C SER A 455 -25.79 39.28 42.29
N GLY A 456 -26.89 40.03 42.42
CA GLY A 456 -27.81 40.02 43.56
C GLY A 456 -28.55 38.69 43.80
N SER A 457 -28.26 37.66 42.99
CA SER A 457 -28.91 36.35 43.05
C SER A 457 -28.66 35.60 44.35
N PHE A 458 -29.69 34.90 44.80
CA PHE A 458 -29.65 34.05 45.98
C PHE A 458 -29.19 32.63 45.62
N ILE A 459 -28.27 32.07 46.42
CA ILE A 459 -27.80 30.69 46.31
C ILE A 459 -28.21 29.95 47.58
N GLU A 460 -29.07 28.93 47.46
CA GLU A 460 -29.67 28.27 48.63
C GLU A 460 -28.67 27.40 49.42
N THR A 461 -27.90 26.55 48.73
CA THR A 461 -26.96 25.61 49.36
C THR A 461 -25.57 25.72 48.71
N PRO A 462 -24.82 26.81 48.98
CA PRO A 462 -23.59 27.11 48.24
C PRO A 462 -22.46 26.10 48.45
N LEU A 463 -22.51 25.26 49.48
CA LEU A 463 -21.44 24.29 49.78
C LEU A 463 -21.71 22.88 49.23
N GLN A 464 -22.84 22.69 48.58
CA GLN A 464 -23.22 21.41 47.97
C GLN A 464 -22.81 21.40 46.49
N ASN A 465 -22.52 20.22 45.96
CA ASN A 465 -22.25 20.04 44.54
C ASN A 465 -23.50 20.26 43.66
N PHE A 466 -24.66 20.48 44.27
CA PHE A 466 -25.87 21.02 43.64
C PHE A 466 -26.48 22.13 44.50
N THR A 467 -27.07 23.16 43.88
CA THR A 467 -27.75 24.26 44.58
C THR A 467 -28.86 24.84 43.73
N LEU A 468 -29.94 25.30 44.37
CA LEU A 468 -30.92 26.15 43.72
C LEU A 468 -30.43 27.61 43.75
N VAL A 469 -30.64 28.33 42.65
CA VAL A 469 -30.35 29.76 42.52
C VAL A 469 -31.60 30.53 42.08
N SER A 470 -31.87 31.70 42.66
CA SER A 470 -33.06 32.50 42.40
C SER A 470 -32.79 34.00 42.57
N LEU A 471 -33.79 34.87 42.36
CA LEU A 471 -33.67 36.33 42.44
C LEU A 471 -32.62 36.89 41.46
N PHE A 472 -32.76 36.53 40.18
CA PHE A 472 -31.86 36.99 39.12
C PHE A 472 -31.95 38.52 38.96
N ASP A 473 -30.79 39.19 38.81
CA ASP A 473 -30.74 40.56 38.31
C ASP A 473 -31.16 40.56 36.82
N GLN A 474 -31.68 41.69 36.32
CA GLN A 474 -31.91 41.87 34.88
C GLN A 474 -30.59 41.67 34.12
N ASP A 475 -30.63 40.97 32.98
CA ASP A 475 -29.47 40.58 32.16
C ASP A 475 -28.66 39.38 32.73
N THR A 476 -27.33 39.48 32.73
CA THR A 476 -26.41 38.35 32.94
C THR A 476 -26.02 38.18 34.41
N ASN A 477 -26.36 37.03 34.97
CA ASN A 477 -26.04 36.59 36.32
C ASN A 477 -24.90 35.58 36.27
N LEU A 478 -23.78 35.87 36.91
CA LEU A 478 -22.58 35.04 36.89
C LEU A 478 -22.44 34.24 38.20
N PHE A 479 -22.55 32.92 38.09
CA PHE A 479 -22.27 31.98 39.17
C PHE A 479 -20.89 31.34 38.98
N ILE A 480 -20.15 31.12 40.07
CA ILE A 480 -18.79 30.58 40.07
C ILE A 480 -18.74 29.39 41.03
N TRP A 481 -18.35 28.21 40.53
CA TRP A 481 -18.04 27.04 41.36
C TRP A 481 -16.55 26.95 41.63
N LYS A 482 -16.17 26.74 42.88
CA LYS A 482 -14.77 26.54 43.30
C LYS A 482 -14.63 25.28 44.15
N PRO A 483 -13.93 24.22 43.70
CA PRO A 483 -13.72 23.01 44.49
C PRO A 483 -12.74 23.21 45.65
N ASP A 484 -12.94 22.52 46.77
CA ASP A 484 -12.11 22.66 48.00
C ASP A 484 -10.72 22.03 47.91
N THR A 485 -10.43 21.26 46.85
CA THR A 485 -9.14 20.56 46.69
C THR A 485 -8.37 21.05 45.47
N ASN A 486 -7.18 21.60 45.72
CA ASN A 486 -6.19 21.97 44.69
C ASN A 486 -5.50 20.70 44.14
N ILE A 487 -6.19 19.94 43.29
CA ILE A 487 -5.62 18.75 42.64
C ILE A 487 -4.87 19.13 41.34
N CYS A 488 -5.29 20.17 40.62
CA CYS A 488 -4.50 20.83 39.58
C CYS A 488 -4.01 22.18 40.15
N SER A 489 -2.80 22.63 39.81
CA SER A 489 -2.06 23.70 40.52
C SER A 489 -2.58 25.15 40.35
N GLU A 490 -3.77 25.34 39.79
CA GLU A 490 -4.51 26.60 39.78
C GLU A 490 -5.91 26.31 40.35
N PRO A 491 -6.55 27.24 41.07
CA PRO A 491 -7.92 27.03 41.50
C PRO A 491 -8.76 26.86 40.24
N ALA A 492 -9.19 25.63 39.96
CA ALA A 492 -10.09 25.32 38.87
C ALA A 492 -11.48 25.85 39.26
N SER A 493 -11.65 27.17 39.23
CA SER A 493 -12.97 27.78 39.30
C SER A 493 -13.62 27.70 37.93
N ASP A 494 -14.87 27.32 37.91
CA ASP A 494 -15.68 27.31 36.69
C ASP A 494 -16.81 28.33 36.81
N THR A 495 -17.24 28.89 35.68
CA THR A 495 -18.26 29.94 35.63
C THR A 495 -19.49 29.46 34.89
N VAL A 496 -20.67 29.74 35.43
CA VAL A 496 -21.96 29.52 34.79
C VAL A 496 -22.62 30.88 34.58
N LEU A 497 -22.87 31.24 33.33
CA LEU A 497 -23.65 32.43 32.97
C LEU A 497 -25.13 32.08 32.91
N VAL A 498 -25.95 32.83 33.65
CA VAL A 498 -27.41 32.76 33.64
C VAL A 498 -27.98 34.09 33.17
N VAL A 499 -28.56 34.13 31.98
CA VAL A 499 -29.17 35.36 31.46
C VAL A 499 -30.68 35.34 31.75
N TYR A 500 -31.21 36.42 32.33
CA TYR A 500 -32.63 36.64 32.61
C TYR A 500 -33.14 37.79 31.73
N ASP A 501 -34.10 37.48 30.85
CA ASP A 501 -34.69 38.41 29.88
C ASP A 501 -35.98 39.04 30.44
N ALA A 502 -36.52 40.09 29.82
CA ALA A 502 -37.86 40.63 30.08
C ALA A 502 -38.82 40.30 28.91
N PRO A 503 -40.14 40.18 29.12
CA PRO A 503 -41.07 39.86 28.02
C PRO A 503 -41.12 41.00 26.98
N PRO A 504 -41.21 40.69 25.67
CA PRO A 504 -41.36 41.69 24.60
C PRO A 504 -42.72 42.39 24.69
N THR A 505 -42.85 43.55 24.06
CA THR A 505 -44.12 44.32 24.01
C THR A 505 -44.60 44.50 22.58
N ALA A 506 -45.78 43.97 22.26
CA ALA A 506 -46.41 44.08 20.94
C ALA A 506 -47.37 45.28 20.88
N GLN A 507 -47.39 46.01 19.75
CA GLN A 507 -48.20 47.21 19.53
C GLN A 507 -49.19 47.01 18.37
N PRO A 508 -50.41 47.57 18.43
CA PRO A 508 -51.41 47.35 17.38
C PRO A 508 -51.04 48.02 16.05
N ASP A 509 -51.30 47.34 14.93
CA ASP A 509 -51.08 47.87 13.58
C ASP A 509 -52.37 48.15 12.79
N THR A 510 -52.28 49.07 11.84
CA THR A 510 -53.35 49.33 10.87
C THR A 510 -52.81 49.54 9.46
N PHE A 511 -53.31 48.74 8.51
CA PHE A 511 -52.96 48.81 7.09
C PHE A 511 -54.15 49.19 6.22
N VAL A 512 -53.89 49.76 5.04
CA VAL A 512 -54.90 50.08 4.02
C VAL A 512 -54.58 49.34 2.72
N PHE A 513 -55.54 48.56 2.23
CA PHE A 513 -55.46 47.79 0.99
C PHE A 513 -56.42 48.35 -0.07
N ILE A 514 -55.94 48.60 -1.27
CA ILE A 514 -56.77 49.11 -2.37
C ILE A 514 -57.36 47.95 -3.19
N ALA A 515 -58.68 47.85 -3.24
CA ALA A 515 -59.44 46.85 -3.97
C ALA A 515 -59.11 46.89 -5.47
N GLY A 516 -58.76 45.72 -6.04
CA GLY A 516 -58.36 45.57 -7.44
C GLY A 516 -56.94 45.01 -7.63
N LYS A 517 -56.11 45.03 -6.58
CA LYS A 517 -54.83 44.30 -6.53
C LYS A 517 -55.03 42.85 -6.09
N THR A 518 -54.11 41.95 -6.47
CA THR A 518 -54.21 40.52 -6.15
C THR A 518 -53.71 40.18 -4.74
N ALA A 519 -52.75 40.94 -4.20
CA ALA A 519 -52.19 40.75 -2.87
C ALA A 519 -51.54 42.05 -2.34
N PHE A 520 -51.28 42.10 -1.03
CA PHE A 520 -50.57 43.19 -0.34
C PHE A 520 -49.55 42.63 0.64
N ASP A 521 -48.33 43.16 0.55
CA ASP A 521 -47.25 42.88 1.49
C ASP A 521 -47.28 43.92 2.62
N GLY A 522 -47.19 43.47 3.87
CA GLY A 522 -47.10 44.31 5.05
C GLY A 522 -46.09 43.77 6.06
N GLU A 523 -45.75 44.60 7.05
CA GLU A 523 -44.77 44.28 8.10
C GLU A 523 -45.27 44.87 9.43
N VAL A 524 -45.36 44.05 10.48
CA VAL A 524 -45.82 44.45 11.82
C VAL A 524 -44.67 44.83 12.77
N SER A 525 -43.42 44.50 12.41
CA SER A 525 -42.25 44.71 13.26
C SER A 525 -41.88 46.18 13.51
N ASP A 526 -42.43 47.12 12.75
CA ASP A 526 -41.95 48.51 12.74
C ASP A 526 -42.22 49.28 14.04
N ASN A 527 -43.23 48.88 14.81
CA ASN A 527 -43.71 49.60 16.00
C ASN A 527 -43.62 48.78 17.31
N ASP A 528 -43.06 47.58 17.26
CA ASP A 528 -42.88 46.67 18.40
C ASP A 528 -41.53 46.91 19.11
N ASP A 529 -41.47 46.58 20.41
CA ASP A 529 -40.22 46.66 21.20
C ASP A 529 -39.53 45.28 21.30
N PHE A 530 -38.25 45.23 20.89
CA PHE A 530 -37.42 44.02 20.85
C PHE A 530 -36.27 44.10 21.84
N GLN A 531 -36.13 43.11 22.72
CA GLN A 531 -35.07 43.12 23.75
C GLN A 531 -33.76 42.50 23.24
N THR A 532 -33.82 41.35 22.53
CA THR A 532 -32.60 40.54 22.28
C THR A 532 -32.29 40.23 20.82
N GLY A 533 -33.07 40.72 19.85
CA GLY A 533 -32.83 40.49 18.42
C GLY A 533 -32.96 39.03 17.97
N MET A 534 -33.41 38.13 18.87
CA MET A 534 -33.75 36.72 18.62
C MET A 534 -35.25 36.46 18.84
N ASP A 535 -36.09 37.46 18.61
CA ASP A 535 -37.54 37.34 18.74
C ASP A 535 -38.15 36.74 17.46
N THR A 536 -39.21 35.95 17.63
CA THR A 536 -39.99 35.38 16.53
C THR A 536 -41.43 35.85 16.62
N PHE A 537 -42.03 36.11 15.46
CA PHE A 537 -43.44 36.47 15.35
C PHE A 537 -44.26 35.23 15.04
N VAL A 538 -45.40 35.10 15.72
CA VAL A 538 -46.29 33.95 15.54
C VAL A 538 -47.70 34.43 15.29
N LEU A 539 -48.32 33.95 14.22
CA LEU A 539 -49.73 34.19 13.96
C LEU A 539 -50.58 33.44 15.00
N VAL A 540 -51.31 34.18 15.82
CA VAL A 540 -52.15 33.61 16.90
C VAL A 540 -53.57 33.39 16.42
N ILE A 541 -54.14 34.40 15.76
CA ILE A 541 -55.49 34.35 15.18
C ILE A 541 -55.37 34.71 13.69
N PRO A 542 -55.76 33.81 12.76
CA PRO A 542 -55.71 34.12 11.34
C PRO A 542 -56.71 35.22 10.96
N ALA A 543 -56.51 35.82 9.79
CA ALA A 543 -57.44 36.81 9.25
C ALA A 543 -58.87 36.25 9.16
N ASP A 544 -59.84 37.03 9.64
CA ASP A 544 -61.26 36.67 9.64
C ASP A 544 -61.86 36.53 8.23
N THR A 545 -61.28 37.18 7.22
CA THR A 545 -61.60 37.00 5.79
C THR A 545 -60.38 37.17 4.89
N GLY A 546 -60.32 36.43 3.77
CA GLY A 546 -59.15 36.37 2.88
C GLY A 546 -58.12 35.31 3.32
N ILE A 547 -56.95 35.32 2.67
CA ILE A 547 -55.81 34.46 3.01
C ILE A 547 -54.68 35.36 3.49
N LEU A 548 -54.13 35.04 4.66
CA LEU A 548 -52.97 35.72 5.25
C LEU A 548 -51.82 34.72 5.38
N GLU A 549 -50.73 34.96 4.66
CA GLU A 549 -49.48 34.23 4.80
C GLU A 549 -48.54 35.04 5.69
N PHE A 550 -48.27 34.57 6.91
CA PHE A 550 -47.51 35.31 7.93
C PHE A 550 -46.16 34.65 8.18
N ALA A 551 -45.07 35.41 8.11
CA ALA A 551 -43.71 34.92 8.26
C ALA A 551 -43.16 35.18 9.68
N PRO A 552 -42.21 34.33 10.16
CA PRO A 552 -41.66 34.44 11.52
C PRO A 552 -40.88 35.73 11.83
N ASN A 553 -40.61 36.55 10.80
CA ASN A 553 -39.92 37.83 10.91
C ASN A 553 -40.86 39.04 10.98
N GLY A 554 -42.18 38.83 11.10
CA GLY A 554 -43.17 39.92 11.19
C GLY A 554 -43.69 40.42 9.83
N THR A 555 -43.20 39.87 8.70
CA THR A 555 -43.75 40.19 7.37
C THR A 555 -44.95 39.31 7.04
N PHE A 556 -45.89 39.82 6.24
CA PHE A 556 -47.06 39.07 5.81
C PHE A 556 -47.53 39.44 4.40
N ILE A 557 -48.22 38.50 3.76
CA ILE A 557 -48.92 38.71 2.49
C ILE A 557 -50.41 38.48 2.72
N TYR A 558 -51.22 39.51 2.48
CA TYR A 558 -52.67 39.42 2.54
C TYR A 558 -53.28 39.35 1.13
N SER A 559 -54.15 38.37 0.89
CA SER A 559 -54.92 38.20 -0.34
C SER A 559 -56.43 38.23 -0.03
N PRO A 560 -57.19 39.22 -0.53
CA PRO A 560 -58.62 39.34 -0.25
C PRO A 560 -59.43 38.22 -0.90
N GLN A 561 -60.54 37.81 -0.28
CA GLN A 561 -61.46 36.86 -0.88
C GLN A 561 -62.37 37.56 -1.91
N GLY A 562 -62.07 37.39 -3.20
CA GLY A 562 -62.90 37.93 -4.29
C GLY A 562 -62.92 39.46 -4.33
N THR A 563 -64.10 40.06 -4.22
CA THR A 563 -64.31 41.53 -4.28
C THR A 563 -64.63 42.14 -2.92
N PHE A 564 -64.22 41.49 -1.82
CA PHE A 564 -64.49 41.94 -0.46
C PHE A 564 -64.06 43.40 -0.25
N MET A 565 -64.93 44.18 0.40
CA MET A 565 -64.64 45.53 0.90
C MET A 565 -65.06 45.59 2.37
N GLY A 566 -64.23 46.18 3.21
CA GLY A 566 -64.46 46.22 4.65
C GLY A 566 -63.17 46.12 5.44
N THR A 567 -63.31 45.90 6.75
CA THR A 567 -62.19 45.74 7.67
C THR A 567 -61.93 44.26 7.92
N VAL A 568 -60.67 43.89 7.97
CA VAL A 568 -60.16 42.54 8.25
C VAL A 568 -59.39 42.60 9.57
N HIS A 569 -59.59 41.59 10.41
CA HIS A 569 -58.95 41.49 11.73
C HIS A 569 -58.11 40.21 11.81
N TYR A 570 -56.88 40.31 12.35
CA TYR A 570 -56.05 39.17 12.73
C TYR A 570 -55.22 39.50 13.97
N SER A 571 -54.59 38.52 14.61
CA SER A 571 -53.71 38.76 15.77
C SER A 571 -52.42 37.99 15.66
N TYR A 572 -51.31 38.63 16.02
CA TYR A 572 -50.00 38.01 16.14
C TYR A 572 -49.47 38.16 17.56
N ALA A 573 -48.44 37.39 17.88
CA ALA A 573 -47.67 37.54 19.09
C ALA A 573 -46.17 37.65 18.80
N VAL A 574 -45.48 38.45 19.60
CA VAL A 574 -44.01 38.52 19.63
C VAL A 574 -43.53 37.65 20.78
N CYS A 575 -42.59 36.74 20.51
CA CYS A 575 -42.06 35.80 21.50
C CYS A 575 -40.54 35.69 21.39
N PRO A 576 -39.79 35.65 22.50
CA PRO A 576 -38.37 35.30 22.46
C PRO A 576 -38.21 33.84 22.02
N LEU A 577 -37.34 33.56 21.04
CA LEU A 577 -37.19 32.22 20.43
C LEU A 577 -36.90 31.13 21.47
N ASN A 578 -36.17 31.47 22.53
CA ASN A 578 -35.75 30.54 23.58
C ASN A 578 -36.77 30.38 24.72
N CYS A 579 -37.79 31.23 24.77
CA CYS A 579 -38.82 31.25 25.83
C CYS A 579 -40.24 30.96 25.31
N PHE A 580 -40.37 30.61 24.03
CA PHE A 580 -41.64 30.26 23.39
C PHE A 580 -42.24 28.97 23.97
N PRO A 581 -43.56 28.90 24.25
CA PRO A 581 -44.61 29.90 24.04
C PRO A 581 -44.97 30.70 25.30
N SER A 582 -44.21 30.57 26.38
CA SER A 582 -44.62 31.01 27.72
C SER A 582 -44.60 32.52 27.90
N TRP A 583 -43.72 33.23 27.17
CA TRP A 583 -43.52 34.67 27.25
C TRP A 583 -43.78 35.31 25.89
N CYS A 584 -45.05 35.51 25.58
CA CYS A 584 -45.49 36.13 24.33
C CYS A 584 -46.45 37.26 24.65
N ASP A 585 -46.27 38.42 24.01
CA ASP A 585 -47.27 39.50 24.03
C ASP A 585 -48.07 39.47 22.74
N THR A 586 -49.41 39.57 22.84
CA THR A 586 -50.35 39.33 21.73
C THR A 586 -51.18 40.56 21.45
N VAL A 587 -51.29 40.95 20.17
CA VAL A 587 -52.01 42.16 19.76
C VAL A 587 -52.83 41.97 18.48
N GLU A 588 -53.85 42.80 18.29
CA GLU A 588 -54.73 42.80 17.10
C GLU A 588 -54.20 43.75 16.01
N VAL A 589 -54.31 43.30 14.75
CA VAL A 589 -54.00 44.06 13.54
C VAL A 589 -55.25 44.23 12.69
N ILE A 590 -55.37 45.42 12.09
CA ILE A 590 -56.51 45.83 11.29
C ILE A 590 -56.08 46.11 9.84
N ILE A 591 -56.69 45.46 8.83
CA ILE A 591 -56.52 45.81 7.41
C ILE A 591 -57.82 46.39 6.86
N ARG A 592 -57.79 47.62 6.32
CA ARG A 592 -58.95 48.30 5.69
C ARG A 592 -58.91 48.16 4.17
N VAL A 593 -59.91 47.52 3.58
CA VAL A 593 -60.02 47.35 2.12
C VAL A 593 -60.90 48.43 1.50
N GLU A 594 -60.29 49.32 0.70
CA GLU A 594 -60.90 50.53 0.12
C GLU A 594 -60.92 50.52 -1.42
N PRO A 595 -61.88 51.16 -2.12
CA PRO A 595 -61.94 51.17 -3.58
C PRO A 595 -60.82 52.01 -4.25
N ASP A 596 -60.35 51.57 -5.42
CA ASP A 596 -59.38 52.33 -6.25
C ASP A 596 -60.03 53.57 -6.88
N ALA A 597 -59.81 54.73 -6.27
CA ALA A 597 -60.26 56.01 -6.78
C ALA A 597 -59.06 56.88 -7.22
N THR A 598 -58.39 56.57 -8.32
CA THR A 598 -57.34 57.42 -8.91
C THR A 598 -57.86 58.16 -10.16
N PRO A 599 -57.81 59.52 -10.21
CA PRO A 599 -58.27 60.26 -11.38
C PRO A 599 -57.18 60.28 -12.46
N HIS A 600 -57.19 59.29 -13.33
CA HIS A 600 -56.43 59.31 -14.59
C HIS A 600 -57.13 60.15 -15.69
N VAL A 601 -58.08 60.99 -15.29
CA VAL A 601 -58.82 61.94 -16.13
C VAL A 601 -58.68 63.31 -15.47
N ILE A 602 -58.27 64.30 -16.25
CA ILE A 602 -58.27 65.70 -15.82
C ILE A 602 -59.32 66.49 -16.60
N THR A 603 -60.03 67.37 -15.90
CA THR A 603 -61.04 68.31 -16.41
C THR A 603 -60.69 69.73 -15.98
N PRO A 604 -59.72 70.39 -16.64
CA PRO A 604 -59.22 71.70 -16.24
C PRO A 604 -60.24 72.81 -16.50
N ASN A 605 -61.27 72.90 -15.64
CA ASN A 605 -62.40 73.83 -15.74
C ASN A 605 -62.42 74.85 -14.57
N GLY A 606 -61.51 74.70 -13.60
CA GLY A 606 -61.34 75.58 -12.45
C GLY A 606 -62.34 75.37 -11.31
N ASP A 607 -63.01 74.21 -11.25
CA ASP A 607 -63.93 73.87 -10.15
C ASP A 607 -63.23 73.25 -8.92
N GLY A 608 -61.91 73.03 -9.00
CA GLY A 608 -61.09 72.43 -7.96
C GLY A 608 -61.08 70.90 -7.97
N ILE A 609 -61.76 70.26 -8.92
CA ILE A 609 -61.90 68.81 -9.02
C ILE A 609 -61.27 68.31 -10.31
N ASN A 610 -60.26 67.43 -10.18
CA ASN A 610 -59.51 66.88 -11.32
C ASN A 610 -58.95 67.96 -12.27
N ASP A 611 -58.71 69.17 -11.80
CA ASP A 611 -58.12 70.25 -12.61
C ASP A 611 -56.67 69.94 -13.01
N THR A 612 -55.95 69.20 -12.17
CA THR A 612 -54.56 68.80 -12.41
C THR A 612 -54.36 67.30 -12.33
N PHE A 613 -53.30 66.81 -12.98
CA PHE A 613 -52.90 65.41 -12.91
C PHE A 613 -52.21 65.12 -11.58
N VAL A 614 -52.86 64.34 -10.72
CA VAL A 614 -52.37 64.04 -9.36
C VAL A 614 -51.85 62.61 -9.26
N ILE A 615 -50.58 62.48 -8.90
CA ILE A 615 -49.97 61.24 -8.41
C ILE A 615 -50.15 61.20 -6.89
N LYS A 616 -51.02 60.31 -6.40
CA LYS A 616 -51.39 60.21 -4.98
C LYS A 616 -50.20 60.01 -4.05
N GLU A 617 -49.21 59.23 -4.45
CA GLU A 617 -48.03 58.96 -3.64
C GLU A 617 -47.23 60.22 -3.33
N LEU A 618 -47.23 61.21 -4.23
CA LEU A 618 -46.61 62.51 -4.00
C LEU A 618 -47.44 63.41 -3.08
N VAL A 619 -48.73 63.12 -2.87
CA VAL A 619 -49.57 63.87 -1.92
C VAL A 619 -49.24 63.45 -0.49
N THR A 620 -49.06 62.16 -0.25
CA THR A 620 -48.88 61.61 1.12
C THR A 620 -47.41 61.38 1.48
N ARG A 621 -46.53 61.21 0.51
CA ARG A 621 -45.12 60.80 0.71
C ARG A 621 -44.15 61.65 -0.12
N SER A 622 -44.42 62.94 -0.30
CA SER A 622 -43.54 63.83 -1.08
C SER A 622 -42.09 63.88 -0.58
N SER A 623 -41.87 63.76 0.74
CA SER A 623 -40.55 63.73 1.36
C SER A 623 -39.70 62.52 0.98
N ASP A 624 -40.35 61.41 0.63
CA ASP A 624 -39.68 60.15 0.30
C ASP A 624 -39.11 60.18 -1.13
N TRP A 625 -39.62 61.08 -1.98
CA TRP A 625 -39.32 61.15 -3.40
C TRP A 625 -38.92 62.57 -3.84
N PRO A 626 -37.90 63.19 -3.22
CA PRO A 626 -37.53 64.58 -3.48
C PRO A 626 -37.03 64.80 -4.93
N ASP A 627 -36.44 63.77 -5.55
CA ASP A 627 -35.88 63.81 -6.91
C ASP A 627 -36.78 63.13 -7.94
N ASN A 628 -38.09 63.05 -7.68
CA ASN A 628 -39.03 62.39 -8.59
C ASN A 628 -39.08 63.07 -9.96
N GLN A 629 -39.48 62.34 -10.99
CA GLN A 629 -39.66 62.89 -12.34
C GLN A 629 -40.95 62.39 -12.97
N VAL A 630 -41.69 63.30 -13.60
CA VAL A 630 -42.79 62.94 -14.50
C VAL A 630 -42.52 63.46 -15.90
N ILE A 631 -42.60 62.54 -16.86
CA ILE A 631 -42.56 62.84 -18.29
C ILE A 631 -43.95 62.54 -18.86
N ILE A 632 -44.55 63.49 -19.58
CA ILE A 632 -45.82 63.29 -20.28
C ILE A 632 -45.58 63.43 -21.77
N VAL A 633 -46.11 62.48 -22.55
CA VAL A 633 -46.01 62.44 -24.00
C VAL A 633 -47.39 62.38 -24.63
N ASN A 634 -47.52 62.95 -25.84
CA ASN A 634 -48.71 62.77 -26.67
C ASN A 634 -48.70 61.38 -27.35
N GLN A 635 -49.77 61.04 -28.07
CA GLN A 635 -49.91 59.75 -28.75
C GLN A 635 -48.86 59.47 -29.85
N TRP A 636 -48.10 60.48 -30.28
CA TRP A 636 -46.99 60.35 -31.23
C TRP A 636 -45.62 60.25 -30.54
N GLY A 637 -45.59 60.19 -29.21
CA GLY A 637 -44.37 60.09 -28.41
C GLY A 637 -43.62 61.41 -28.24
N GLN A 638 -44.20 62.56 -28.63
CA GLN A 638 -43.58 63.86 -28.38
C GLN A 638 -43.82 64.27 -26.92
N CYS A 639 -42.74 64.67 -26.24
CA CYS A 639 -42.79 65.19 -24.87
C CYS A 639 -43.56 66.51 -24.82
N VAL A 640 -44.56 66.57 -23.95
CA VAL A 640 -45.36 67.77 -23.65
C VAL A 640 -45.11 68.29 -22.23
N LEU A 641 -44.59 67.46 -21.33
CA LEU A 641 -44.11 67.86 -20.01
C LEU A 641 -42.90 67.00 -19.61
N ASP A 642 -41.87 67.62 -19.06
CA ASP A 642 -40.79 66.94 -18.33
C ASP A 642 -40.51 67.75 -17.07
N ALA A 643 -40.96 67.23 -15.92
CA ALA A 643 -40.92 67.92 -14.64
C ALA A 643 -40.05 67.16 -13.63
N ARG A 644 -39.11 67.88 -12.99
CA ARG A 644 -38.17 67.38 -11.97
C ARG A 644 -37.91 68.44 -10.88
N PRO A 645 -38.49 68.31 -9.67
CA PRO A 645 -39.54 67.36 -9.29
C PRO A 645 -40.89 67.69 -9.93
N TYR A 646 -41.76 66.68 -10.06
CA TYR A 646 -43.17 66.90 -10.38
C TYR A 646 -43.96 67.22 -9.10
N LEU A 647 -44.87 68.19 -9.17
CA LEU A 647 -45.54 68.76 -8.00
C LEU A 647 -47.07 68.59 -8.01
N ASN A 648 -47.61 67.69 -8.85
CA ASN A 648 -49.05 67.47 -9.02
C ASN A 648 -49.82 68.70 -9.56
N ASP A 649 -49.17 69.49 -10.39
CA ASP A 649 -49.62 70.81 -10.84
C ASP A 649 -49.93 70.90 -12.35
N TRP A 650 -49.82 69.79 -13.10
CA TRP A 650 -50.07 69.83 -14.54
C TRP A 650 -51.56 69.83 -14.89
N ASP A 651 -52.00 70.90 -15.54
CA ASP A 651 -53.39 71.20 -15.94
C ASP A 651 -53.70 70.83 -17.42
N GLY A 652 -52.83 70.03 -18.06
CA GLY A 652 -52.97 69.73 -19.49
C GLY A 652 -52.56 70.88 -20.42
N SER A 653 -51.68 71.78 -19.98
CA SER A 653 -51.07 72.82 -20.82
C SER A 653 -49.57 72.59 -21.03
N THR A 654 -48.98 73.26 -22.04
CA THR A 654 -47.51 73.27 -22.26
C THR A 654 -46.85 74.57 -21.80
N ALA A 655 -47.66 75.61 -21.59
CA ALA A 655 -47.30 76.92 -21.09
C ALA A 655 -48.61 77.65 -20.71
N PRO A 656 -48.57 78.72 -19.89
CA PRO A 656 -49.72 79.56 -19.65
C PRO A 656 -50.37 79.96 -20.99
N GLU A 657 -51.69 79.75 -21.12
CA GLU A 657 -52.50 80.00 -22.34
C GLU A 657 -52.25 79.04 -23.54
N ARG A 658 -51.34 78.07 -23.44
CA ARG A 658 -51.10 77.06 -24.48
C ARG A 658 -51.65 75.69 -24.10
N LEU A 659 -52.97 75.58 -24.22
CA LEU A 659 -53.75 74.39 -23.94
C LEU A 659 -53.48 73.26 -24.95
N LEU A 660 -53.26 72.05 -24.44
CA LEU A 660 -53.16 70.85 -25.28
C LEU A 660 -54.56 70.36 -25.72
N PRO A 661 -54.73 69.73 -26.90
CA PRO A 661 -56.02 69.18 -27.32
C PRO A 661 -56.63 68.17 -26.35
N GLU A 662 -57.96 68.03 -26.37
CA GLU A 662 -58.63 66.90 -25.72
C GLU A 662 -58.19 65.59 -26.38
N ALA A 663 -57.43 64.80 -25.62
CA ALA A 663 -56.84 63.57 -26.09
C ALA A 663 -56.37 62.71 -24.92
N THR A 664 -55.93 61.49 -25.23
CA THR A 664 -55.18 60.66 -24.29
C THR A 664 -53.69 60.94 -24.40
N TYR A 665 -53.08 61.24 -23.26
CA TYR A 665 -51.66 61.40 -23.04
C TYR A 665 -51.12 60.22 -22.24
N TYR A 666 -49.81 60.06 -22.22
CA TYR A 666 -49.14 58.98 -21.50
C TYR A 666 -48.11 59.57 -20.58
N PHE A 667 -48.03 59.08 -19.35
CA PHE A 667 -47.02 59.51 -18.39
C PHE A 667 -46.03 58.40 -18.07
N ILE A 668 -44.81 58.81 -17.75
CA ILE A 668 -43.76 57.99 -17.16
C ILE A 668 -43.38 58.69 -15.85
N PHE A 669 -43.54 57.99 -14.73
CA PHE A 669 -43.16 58.44 -13.41
C PHE A 669 -41.92 57.68 -12.94
N LEU A 670 -40.86 58.40 -12.65
CA LEU A 670 -39.57 57.85 -12.21
C LEU A 670 -39.33 58.28 -10.76
N LYS A 671 -39.03 57.31 -9.89
CA LYS A 671 -38.71 57.53 -8.47
C LYS A 671 -37.57 56.62 -8.04
N ASN A 672 -36.71 57.10 -7.14
CA ASN A 672 -35.59 56.35 -6.59
C ASN A 672 -35.87 55.96 -5.14
N TRP A 673 -35.82 54.66 -4.83
CA TRP A 673 -35.98 54.11 -3.47
C TRP A 673 -34.73 53.29 -3.11
N HIS A 674 -34.00 53.64 -2.05
CA HIS A 674 -32.80 52.92 -1.60
C HIS A 674 -31.85 52.48 -2.75
N ASN A 675 -31.45 53.43 -3.60
CA ASN A 675 -30.60 53.21 -4.79
C ASN A 675 -31.18 52.29 -5.88
N LYS A 676 -32.50 52.05 -5.89
CA LYS A 676 -33.22 51.31 -6.93
C LYS A 676 -34.18 52.24 -7.68
N GLU A 677 -34.03 52.30 -8.99
CA GLU A 677 -34.87 53.11 -9.88
C GLU A 677 -36.20 52.37 -10.16
N ILE A 678 -37.32 53.01 -9.85
CA ILE A 678 -38.68 52.49 -10.07
C ILE A 678 -39.32 53.33 -11.17
N THR A 679 -39.89 52.66 -12.18
CA THR A 679 -40.59 53.29 -13.31
C THR A 679 -42.04 52.86 -13.35
N GLU A 680 -42.95 53.82 -13.26
CA GLU A 680 -44.39 53.64 -13.45
C GLU A 680 -44.85 54.29 -14.75
N ARG A 681 -45.86 53.72 -15.40
CA ARG A 681 -46.40 54.21 -16.67
C ARG A 681 -47.91 54.13 -16.66
N GLY A 682 -48.56 55.13 -17.23
CA GLY A 682 -50.01 55.14 -17.35
C GLY A 682 -50.52 56.10 -18.41
N LYS A 683 -51.84 56.22 -18.47
CA LYS A 683 -52.56 57.10 -19.40
C LYS A 683 -53.21 58.23 -18.62
N ILE A 684 -53.35 59.38 -19.27
CA ILE A 684 -54.08 60.54 -18.76
C ILE A 684 -55.06 60.96 -19.85
N ALA A 685 -56.35 61.03 -19.55
CA ALA A 685 -57.32 61.65 -20.44
C ALA A 685 -57.47 63.14 -20.09
N VAL A 686 -57.25 64.03 -21.04
CA VAL A 686 -57.57 65.45 -20.91
C VAL A 686 -58.92 65.70 -21.56
N ILE A 687 -59.89 66.14 -20.78
CA ILE A 687 -61.26 66.49 -21.21
C ILE A 687 -61.49 67.95 -20.83
N ARG A 688 -62.13 68.78 -21.66
CA ARG A 688 -62.44 70.18 -21.33
C ARG A 688 -63.90 70.52 -21.51
#